data_AF-A0A8H6XJT3-F1
#
_entry.id   AF-A0A8H6XJT3-F1
#
_cell.length_a   1.000
_cell.length_b   1.000
_cell.length_c   1.000
_cell.angle_alpha   90.00
_cell.angle_beta   90.00
_cell.angle_gamma   90.00
#
_symmetry.space_group_name_H-M   'P 1'
#
loop_
_entity.id
_entity.type
_entity.pdbx_description
1 polymer ?
#
loop_
_entity_poly.entity_id
_entity_poly.type
_entity_poly.pdbx_seq_one_letter_code
_entity_poly.pdbx_strand_id
1 'polypeptide(L)'
;MMQERSRPDGDPLRGYADYAQPHDFAAPRAAPPSPNSAPASASALMNHPYASYGNGASQSQFLNAEPYRDDPAGTSYPPASPNNSGLLLPLAPGSSGPAHTERRVAGGRRPARGRWVFLGVALVVVVAAAVVIPLYFAVIKKHHDDSASSSSSSNGTSPSGKTVVSAISGADGSTVTTSSGETFVYNNSFGGYWLADPSNPFLDGAKPNSWTPALNQSWTWGTDRVYGVNLGGWFVLEPCASFSSLLPSLVCRCCCLRRLPSVRPCSLPLSSPPLAVSLTLAQSYPPALFQPYPSAPDEWTLTSLMRADGTLESTMTQHYDTFITEQDIAQIAGAGLNWVRVPIGFWAISTWADVGVDETGATVAEPFLEGVAWPYIVRLFGWARKYGLRVNLDLHTAPGSQNGYNHSGKLGQINFLNGPMGFANAQRMLDYIRVIVEFITQPQYANLIPMFGIVNEAFLPDIGKDVLTSFYLQAHNMIRGITGVGEGHGPYISIHDGFQGVPLWKGFLTGSDRIILDTHPYFAFDGAPNNAPIATGLGTGAGGDGVAPGGTWPKQACDSWAGSLNTSRIQFGVTVAGEFSNGYNDCGKFILAGYTLEYTEKKSDLGLYLNGVNGTTHFGGDCSLFMDASTWNDTLKAGVKAFAMASMDATQDWFFWTWKVRHPLSISLCDGFSNDNVHTQIGPALDGVVQSPLWSYSLGLQNGFMPTDPRDSAGYCASLGTESVPFNGTFQSWQTGGVGAGTIAASDTASFGAWPPATLSSVSVAPTLLPTYTPTTSIPTLTWTTPTPTAAGSGSASASAPTITASVGSGWFDAADTTLVMTAVAGCTYPDAWSALSSAVPAVCTGTPAA
;
A
#
# COMPACT_ATOMS: atom_id res chain seq x y z
N MET A 1 20.60 14.51 63.24
CA MET A 1 21.76 15.09 63.96
C MET A 1 22.16 16.36 63.22
N MET A 2 22.54 17.41 63.96
CA MET A 2 23.37 18.59 63.60
C MET A 2 23.16 19.27 62.22
N GLN A 3 22.81 20.57 62.11
CA GLN A 3 23.55 21.79 62.57
C GLN A 3 24.82 22.07 61.73
N GLU A 4 25.15 23.31 61.30
CA GLU A 4 24.47 24.62 61.41
C GLU A 4 25.12 25.73 60.55
N ARG A 5 24.61 26.97 60.70
CA ARG A 5 25.17 28.32 60.40
C ARG A 5 24.75 28.92 59.05
N SER A 6 23.97 30.01 58.93
CA SER A 6 23.74 31.28 59.68
C SER A 6 24.70 32.42 59.31
N ARG A 7 24.25 33.44 58.56
CA ARG A 7 23.73 34.77 59.01
C ARG A 7 24.81 35.89 58.86
N PRO A 8 24.52 37.21 59.00
CA PRO A 8 23.52 38.03 58.28
C PRO A 8 24.06 39.45 57.90
N ASP A 9 23.20 40.37 57.39
CA ASP A 9 23.25 41.87 57.42
C ASP A 9 24.50 42.66 56.91
N GLY A 10 24.45 43.90 56.38
CA GLY A 10 23.36 44.81 55.96
C GLY A 10 23.83 46.29 55.72
N ASP A 11 23.14 47.05 54.87
CA ASP A 11 23.14 48.55 54.73
C ASP A 11 24.47 49.26 54.24
N PRO A 12 24.57 50.60 53.93
CA PRO A 12 23.55 51.65 53.73
C PRO A 12 23.81 52.76 52.63
N LEU A 13 22.89 53.75 52.52
CA LEU A 13 23.03 55.21 52.16
C LEU A 13 23.14 55.80 50.71
N ARG A 14 22.24 56.78 50.45
CA ARG A 14 22.32 58.07 49.65
C ARG A 14 22.29 58.04 48.10
N GLY A 15 21.66 59.02 47.39
CA GLY A 15 20.91 60.22 47.86
C GLY A 15 20.27 61.12 46.77
N TYR A 16 19.67 62.24 47.22
CA TYR A 16 19.01 63.39 46.53
C TYR A 16 19.75 64.01 45.29
N ALA A 17 19.21 64.89 44.42
CA ALA A 17 17.89 65.37 43.91
C ALA A 17 18.17 66.52 42.86
N ASP A 18 17.34 67.45 42.33
CA ASP A 18 15.92 67.90 42.44
C ASP A 18 15.55 68.91 41.28
N TYR A 19 14.26 69.30 41.10
CA TYR A 19 13.72 70.49 40.33
C TYR A 19 13.97 70.62 38.78
N ALA A 20 13.22 71.34 37.91
CA ALA A 20 11.95 72.14 37.95
C ALA A 20 11.26 72.27 36.53
N GLN A 21 10.14 72.99 36.45
CA GLN A 21 9.19 73.30 35.32
C GLN A 21 9.41 74.72 34.71
N PRO A 22 8.56 75.33 33.82
CA PRO A 22 7.74 74.90 32.65
C PRO A 22 7.90 75.83 31.39
N HIS A 23 7.10 75.64 30.31
CA HIS A 23 6.30 76.72 29.64
C HIS A 23 5.40 76.23 28.46
N ASP A 24 4.51 77.12 27.98
CA ASP A 24 3.29 76.87 27.18
C ASP A 24 3.44 76.99 25.64
N PHE A 25 2.52 76.39 24.84
CA PHE A 25 1.41 77.14 24.20
C PHE A 25 0.46 76.30 23.29
N ALA A 26 -0.80 76.79 23.20
CA ALA A 26 -1.79 76.65 22.12
C ALA A 26 -2.48 75.29 21.80
N ALA A 27 -3.81 75.28 21.98
CA ALA A 27 -4.77 74.42 21.27
C ALA A 27 -5.54 75.26 20.21
N PRO A 28 -6.44 74.68 19.39
CA PRO A 28 -7.87 74.78 19.79
C PRO A 28 -8.85 73.69 19.26
N ARG A 29 -9.80 73.28 20.14
CA ARG A 29 -11.26 73.06 19.88
C ARG A 29 -11.72 71.92 18.92
N ALA A 30 -12.88 71.26 19.14
CA ALA A 30 -13.80 71.23 20.29
C ALA A 30 -14.81 70.05 20.25
N ALA A 31 -15.26 69.64 21.43
CA ALA A 31 -16.59 69.15 21.85
C ALA A 31 -17.37 68.05 21.06
N PRO A 32 -17.79 66.96 21.74
CA PRO A 32 -18.96 66.15 21.37
C PRO A 32 -20.26 66.68 22.01
N PRO A 33 -21.44 66.31 21.47
CA PRO A 33 -22.59 66.03 22.35
C PRO A 33 -23.51 64.86 21.91
N SER A 34 -24.13 64.24 22.90
CA SER A 34 -25.47 63.60 22.83
C SER A 34 -26.41 64.41 23.77
N PRO A 35 -27.71 64.10 24.02
CA PRO A 35 -28.52 62.92 23.67
C PRO A 35 -29.97 63.25 23.22
N ASN A 36 -30.89 62.29 23.41
CA ASN A 36 -32.37 62.34 23.26
C ASN A 36 -32.89 62.26 21.80
N SER A 37 -33.98 61.54 21.48
CA SER A 37 -35.00 60.85 22.33
C SER A 37 -35.54 59.56 21.67
N ALA A 38 -36.27 58.75 22.45
CA ALA A 38 -36.98 57.52 22.04
C ALA A 38 -38.50 57.81 21.79
N PRO A 39 -39.36 56.88 21.30
CA PRO A 39 -39.15 55.43 21.14
C PRO A 39 -39.74 54.73 19.88
N ALA A 40 -39.51 53.41 19.83
CA ALA A 40 -40.39 52.34 19.30
C ALA A 40 -40.42 51.95 17.79
N SER A 41 -40.15 50.64 17.59
CA SER A 41 -40.77 49.68 16.65
C SER A 41 -40.21 49.40 15.23
N ALA A 42 -39.86 48.10 15.05
CA ALA A 42 -40.02 47.25 13.85
C ALA A 42 -39.09 47.37 12.60
N SER A 43 -38.07 46.50 12.61
CA SER A 43 -37.82 45.44 11.58
C SER A 43 -37.35 45.75 10.14
N ALA A 44 -36.09 45.35 9.89
CA ALA A 44 -35.58 44.57 8.74
C ALA A 44 -35.52 45.14 7.29
N LEU A 45 -34.30 45.17 6.76
CA LEU A 45 -33.89 45.22 5.32
C LEU A 45 -32.70 44.23 5.17
N MET A 46 -32.47 43.44 4.11
CA MET A 46 -32.52 43.59 2.64
C MET A 46 -31.27 44.21 1.95
N ASN A 47 -30.69 43.41 1.05
CA ASN A 47 -30.04 43.75 -0.25
C ASN A 47 -28.65 44.45 -0.32
N HIS A 48 -27.70 43.77 -1.02
CA HIS A 48 -27.18 44.06 -2.38
C HIS A 48 -26.99 45.53 -2.88
N PRO A 49 -26.13 45.82 -3.92
CA PRO A 49 -24.98 45.06 -4.47
C PRO A 49 -23.78 45.91 -5.05
N TYR A 50 -22.80 45.21 -5.69
CA TYR A 50 -21.92 45.61 -6.83
C TYR A 50 -20.75 46.65 -6.72
N ALA A 51 -19.52 46.10 -6.66
CA ALA A 51 -18.29 46.35 -7.46
C ALA A 51 -17.69 47.77 -7.74
N SER A 52 -16.37 47.93 -7.50
CA SER A 52 -15.32 48.18 -8.56
C SER A 52 -13.88 48.40 -8.01
N TYR A 53 -12.90 47.64 -8.52
CA TYR A 53 -11.43 47.83 -8.62
C TYR A 53 -10.56 48.53 -7.53
N GLY A 54 -9.41 47.89 -7.17
CA GLY A 54 -8.28 48.56 -6.49
C GLY A 54 -7.16 47.64 -5.95
N ASN A 55 -6.12 47.39 -6.76
CA ASN A 55 -4.87 46.63 -6.50
C ASN A 55 -4.43 46.27 -5.04
N GLY A 56 -4.10 44.97 -4.84
CA GLY A 56 -2.70 44.57 -4.60
C GLY A 56 -2.21 44.31 -3.17
N ALA A 57 -2.34 43.06 -2.69
CA ALA A 57 -1.50 42.46 -1.66
C ALA A 57 -1.44 40.93 -1.84
N SER A 58 -0.32 40.29 -1.48
CA SER A 58 -0.14 38.83 -1.58
C SER A 58 -0.83 38.09 -0.43
N GLN A 59 -1.55 37.00 -0.72
CA GLN A 59 -2.09 36.10 0.30
C GLN A 59 -1.32 34.78 0.34
N SER A 60 -0.77 34.45 1.50
CA SER A 60 -0.14 33.17 1.82
C SER A 60 -0.63 32.71 3.20
N GLN A 61 -1.89 32.29 3.28
CA GLN A 61 -2.53 31.97 4.56
C GLN A 61 -3.79 31.09 4.43
N PHE A 62 -3.63 29.78 4.14
CA PHE A 62 -4.70 28.78 4.26
C PHE A 62 -4.20 27.42 4.79
N LEU A 63 -3.61 27.45 5.99
CA LEU A 63 -3.59 26.31 6.91
C LEU A 63 -3.98 26.85 8.29
N ASN A 64 -5.17 26.46 8.76
CA ASN A 64 -5.66 26.60 10.14
C ASN A 64 -7.08 25.99 10.21
N ALA A 65 -7.14 24.68 10.43
CA ALA A 65 -8.32 24.05 11.03
C ALA A 65 -8.05 23.97 12.53
N GLU A 66 -8.83 24.69 13.34
CA GLU A 66 -8.64 24.73 14.80
C GLU A 66 -8.93 23.34 15.43
N PRO A 67 -8.07 22.83 16.33
CA PRO A 67 -8.26 21.51 16.93
C PRO A 67 -9.39 21.51 17.96
N TYR A 68 -10.36 20.62 17.78
CA TYR A 68 -11.40 20.36 18.78
C TYR A 68 -10.77 19.74 20.03
N ARG A 69 -10.84 20.47 21.16
CA ARG A 69 -10.41 19.99 22.48
C ARG A 69 -11.59 19.44 23.27
N ASP A 70 -11.39 18.29 23.91
CA ASP A 70 -12.12 17.89 25.11
C ASP A 70 -11.09 17.45 26.18
N ASP A 71 -11.29 17.85 27.43
CA ASP A 71 -10.42 17.56 28.58
C ASP A 71 -11.32 17.36 29.84
N PRO A 72 -11.16 16.31 30.68
CA PRO A 72 -12.29 15.79 31.44
C PRO A 72 -12.37 16.21 32.93
N ALA A 73 -13.50 16.82 33.32
CA ALA A 73 -14.01 16.81 34.69
C ALA A 73 -15.54 17.04 34.69
N GLY A 74 -16.30 16.32 35.53
CA GLY A 74 -17.78 16.32 35.49
C GLY A 74 -18.48 16.82 36.76
N THR A 75 -19.80 17.04 36.69
CA THR A 75 -20.68 17.17 37.89
C THR A 75 -22.16 16.83 37.62
N SER A 76 -22.61 15.71 38.19
CA SER A 76 -23.93 15.49 38.85
C SER A 76 -25.27 16.02 38.26
N TYR A 77 -26.12 15.06 37.82
CA TYR A 77 -27.60 14.96 38.01
C TYR A 77 -28.57 16.05 37.47
N PRO A 78 -29.90 15.78 37.33
CA PRO A 78 -30.64 14.51 37.26
C PRO A 78 -31.52 14.36 35.98
N PRO A 79 -32.05 13.15 35.68
CA PRO A 79 -33.00 12.94 34.57
C PRO A 79 -34.47 13.23 34.97
N ALA A 80 -35.30 13.66 34.00
CA ALA A 80 -36.74 13.83 34.14
C ALA A 80 -37.53 12.88 33.23
N SER A 81 -38.71 12.43 33.69
CA SER A 81 -39.53 11.39 33.05
C SER A 81 -40.63 11.96 32.14
N PRO A 82 -40.98 11.29 31.01
CA PRO A 82 -42.27 11.44 30.35
C PRO A 82 -43.26 10.36 30.81
N ASN A 83 -44.28 10.74 31.59
CA ASN A 83 -45.45 9.91 31.83
C ASN A 83 -46.46 10.06 30.68
N ASN A 84 -47.14 8.97 30.29
CA ASN A 84 -48.47 9.05 29.70
C ASN A 84 -49.34 7.87 30.18
N SER A 85 -50.65 8.07 30.35
CA SER A 85 -51.54 7.16 31.13
C SER A 85 -52.60 6.46 30.25
N GLY A 86 -52.88 5.17 30.51
CA GLY A 86 -53.64 4.33 29.53
C GLY A 86 -54.66 3.28 30.02
N LEU A 87 -54.75 2.97 31.33
CA LEU A 87 -55.86 2.23 31.99
C LEU A 87 -56.12 0.71 31.69
N LEU A 88 -56.73 0.04 32.68
CA LEU A 88 -57.45 -1.26 32.68
C LEU A 88 -56.69 -2.62 32.72
N LEU A 89 -56.59 -3.15 33.94
CA LEU A 89 -56.62 -4.57 34.35
C LEU A 89 -58.09 -5.11 34.33
N PRO A 90 -58.43 -6.40 34.64
CA PRO A 90 -57.63 -7.43 35.33
C PRO A 90 -57.72 -8.90 34.80
N LEU A 91 -56.74 -9.74 35.17
CA LEU A 91 -56.94 -10.90 36.08
C LEU A 91 -55.67 -11.76 36.22
N ALA A 92 -55.35 -12.14 37.46
CA ALA A 92 -54.42 -13.22 37.84
C ALA A 92 -55.16 -14.14 38.84
N PRO A 93 -54.65 -15.36 39.16
CA PRO A 93 -53.62 -15.44 40.22
C PRO A 93 -52.59 -16.58 40.03
N GLY A 94 -51.51 -16.58 40.83
CA GLY A 94 -50.54 -17.69 40.83
C GLY A 94 -49.20 -17.47 41.56
N SER A 95 -49.20 -16.88 42.75
CA SER A 95 -47.96 -16.49 43.47
C SER A 95 -47.80 -17.14 44.85
N SER A 96 -46.61 -17.71 45.12
CA SER A 96 -46.00 -17.84 46.46
C SER A 96 -44.57 -18.39 46.38
N GLY A 97 -43.62 -17.80 47.14
CA GLY A 97 -42.25 -18.30 47.35
C GLY A 97 -42.10 -19.04 48.70
N PRO A 98 -41.02 -18.86 49.50
CA PRO A 98 -39.80 -18.07 49.26
C PRO A 98 -38.45 -18.71 49.73
N ALA A 99 -37.34 -18.00 49.44
CA ALA A 99 -36.00 -17.91 50.05
C ALA A 99 -35.48 -18.89 51.15
N HIS A 100 -34.17 -19.26 51.09
CA HIS A 100 -33.09 -18.95 52.07
C HIS A 100 -31.87 -19.91 52.12
N THR A 101 -30.70 -19.32 52.41
CA THR A 101 -29.48 -19.86 53.09
C THR A 101 -28.53 -20.89 52.46
N GLU A 102 -27.24 -20.72 52.80
CA GLU A 102 -26.11 -21.61 52.49
C GLU A 102 -26.03 -22.86 53.39
N ARG A 103 -25.48 -23.97 52.86
CA ARG A 103 -24.42 -24.73 53.56
C ARG A 103 -23.62 -25.64 52.62
N ARG A 104 -22.46 -26.11 53.10
CA ARG A 104 -21.46 -26.90 52.37
C ARG A 104 -21.60 -28.42 52.55
N VAL A 105 -20.93 -29.16 51.66
CA VAL A 105 -20.30 -30.51 51.82
C VAL A 105 -21.01 -31.74 51.20
N ALA A 106 -20.34 -32.26 50.14
CA ALA A 106 -20.16 -33.65 49.69
C ALA A 106 -21.32 -34.56 49.20
N GLY A 107 -21.04 -35.27 48.09
CA GLY A 107 -21.31 -36.72 48.00
C GLY A 107 -22.23 -37.23 46.89
N GLY A 108 -21.73 -37.43 45.67
CA GLY A 108 -22.49 -38.15 44.62
C GLY A 108 -21.74 -38.39 43.30
N ARG A 109 -21.27 -39.62 43.06
CA ARG A 109 -20.68 -40.03 41.76
C ARG A 109 -21.78 -40.28 40.72
N ARG A 110 -21.58 -39.82 39.47
CA ARG A 110 -22.32 -40.28 38.28
C ARG A 110 -21.41 -41.15 37.38
N PRO A 111 -21.95 -42.15 36.66
CA PRO A 111 -21.15 -43.11 35.89
C PRO A 111 -20.71 -42.56 34.52
N ALA A 112 -19.54 -42.99 34.03
CA ALA A 112 -19.00 -42.57 32.74
C ALA A 112 -19.49 -43.45 31.58
N ARG A 113 -20.06 -42.83 30.53
CA ARG A 113 -20.26 -43.41 29.20
C ARG A 113 -19.81 -42.40 28.14
N GLY A 114 -18.53 -42.45 27.76
CA GLY A 114 -17.95 -41.51 26.79
C GLY A 114 -16.56 -41.84 26.23
N ARG A 115 -16.00 -43.04 26.50
CA ARG A 115 -14.64 -43.42 26.05
C ARG A 115 -14.56 -44.33 24.82
N TRP A 116 -15.67 -44.97 24.44
CA TRP A 116 -15.65 -45.99 23.38
C TRP A 116 -15.74 -45.42 21.94
N VAL A 117 -16.35 -44.23 21.77
CA VAL A 117 -16.50 -43.61 20.43
C VAL A 117 -15.14 -43.19 19.85
N PHE A 118 -14.31 -42.50 20.64
CA PHE A 118 -12.98 -42.05 20.22
C PHE A 118 -12.03 -43.20 19.85
N LEU A 119 -12.10 -44.34 20.56
CA LEU A 119 -11.34 -45.53 20.21
C LEU A 119 -11.79 -46.15 18.88
N GLY A 120 -13.09 -46.11 18.56
CA GLY A 120 -13.61 -46.54 17.28
C GLY A 120 -13.11 -45.69 16.12
N VAL A 121 -13.17 -44.36 16.25
CA VAL A 121 -12.67 -43.42 15.21
C VAL A 121 -11.16 -43.58 15.00
N ALA A 122 -10.38 -43.66 16.08
CA ALA A 122 -8.93 -43.88 15.99
C ALA A 122 -8.59 -45.20 15.28
N LEU A 123 -9.33 -46.29 15.56
CA LEU A 123 -9.13 -47.58 14.90
C LEU A 123 -9.43 -47.49 13.39
N VAL A 124 -10.51 -46.79 12.99
CA VAL A 124 -10.84 -46.59 11.57
C VAL A 124 -9.75 -45.81 10.84
N VAL A 125 -9.21 -44.74 11.44
CA VAL A 125 -8.10 -43.97 10.85
C VAL A 125 -6.82 -44.82 10.70
N VAL A 126 -6.48 -45.62 11.71
CA VAL A 126 -5.33 -46.53 11.65
C VAL A 126 -5.50 -47.61 10.58
N VAL A 127 -6.70 -48.20 10.45
CA VAL A 127 -7.00 -49.20 9.40
C VAL A 127 -6.98 -48.56 8.01
N ALA A 128 -7.52 -47.34 7.86
CA ALA A 128 -7.45 -46.62 6.59
C ALA A 128 -6.00 -46.33 6.17
N ALA A 129 -5.17 -45.83 7.09
CA ALA A 129 -3.73 -45.62 6.85
C ALA A 129 -3.02 -46.94 6.49
N ALA A 130 -3.30 -48.02 7.21
CA ALA A 130 -2.70 -49.34 6.98
C ALA A 130 -3.11 -49.99 5.64
N VAL A 131 -4.17 -49.52 4.97
CA VAL A 131 -4.57 -49.98 3.63
C VAL A 131 -4.09 -49.01 2.53
N VAL A 132 -4.22 -47.70 2.74
CA VAL A 132 -3.85 -46.68 1.74
C VAL A 132 -2.33 -46.59 1.56
N ILE A 133 -1.54 -46.66 2.63
CA ILE A 133 -0.08 -46.50 2.55
C ILE A 133 0.57 -47.66 1.75
N PRO A 134 0.25 -48.96 1.97
CA PRO A 134 0.77 -50.02 1.13
C PRO A 134 0.31 -49.94 -0.33
N LEU A 135 -0.93 -49.52 -0.60
CA LEU A 135 -1.42 -49.33 -1.98
C LEU A 135 -0.65 -48.22 -2.71
N TYR A 136 -0.39 -47.09 -2.04
CA TYR A 136 0.42 -46.00 -2.58
C TYR A 136 1.82 -46.47 -3.00
N PHE A 137 2.53 -47.19 -2.12
CA PHE A 137 3.86 -47.71 -2.44
C PHE A 137 3.84 -48.84 -3.48
N ALA A 138 2.84 -49.72 -3.47
CA ALA A 138 2.73 -50.83 -4.42
C ALA A 138 2.39 -50.41 -5.85
N VAL A 139 1.70 -49.27 -6.03
CA VAL A 139 1.38 -48.71 -7.35
C VAL A 139 2.52 -47.87 -7.91
N ILE A 140 3.26 -47.14 -7.06
CA ILE A 140 4.29 -46.19 -7.52
C ILE A 140 5.68 -46.83 -7.64
N LYS A 141 6.06 -47.81 -6.80
CA LYS A 141 7.41 -48.41 -6.83
C LYS A 141 7.42 -49.84 -7.35
N LYS A 142 7.36 -49.98 -8.68
CA LYS A 142 7.64 -51.28 -9.34
C LYS A 142 8.33 -51.10 -10.69
N HIS A 143 9.67 -51.22 -10.70
CA HIS A 143 10.44 -51.98 -11.69
C HIS A 143 11.90 -52.17 -11.23
N HIS A 144 12.18 -53.38 -10.72
CA HIS A 144 13.46 -54.10 -10.65
C HIS A 144 14.72 -53.48 -10.01
N ASP A 145 15.20 -54.17 -8.97
CA ASP A 145 16.63 -54.40 -8.69
C ASP A 145 17.19 -55.45 -9.66
N ASP A 146 18.50 -55.42 -9.99
CA ASP A 146 19.39 -56.59 -9.82
C ASP A 146 20.91 -56.33 -10.00
N SER A 147 21.70 -56.90 -9.09
CA SER A 147 23.05 -57.48 -9.22
C SER A 147 24.21 -56.84 -10.06
N ALA A 148 25.14 -56.20 -9.32
CA ALA A 148 26.60 -56.45 -9.29
C ALA A 148 27.56 -56.29 -10.52
N SER A 149 28.42 -55.26 -10.40
CA SER A 149 29.90 -55.31 -10.54
C SER A 149 30.63 -55.13 -11.90
N SER A 150 31.88 -54.65 -11.77
CA SER A 150 32.97 -54.56 -12.77
C SER A 150 32.92 -53.44 -13.83
N SER A 151 34.08 -53.13 -14.40
CA SER A 151 34.34 -51.93 -15.22
C SER A 151 34.93 -52.28 -16.60
N SER A 152 34.48 -51.58 -17.64
CA SER A 152 35.26 -51.25 -18.85
C SER A 152 34.43 -50.36 -19.79
N SER A 153 35.08 -49.78 -20.81
CA SER A 153 34.53 -48.75 -21.70
C SER A 153 34.18 -49.27 -23.10
N SER A 154 33.11 -48.74 -23.69
CA SER A 154 32.85 -48.81 -25.13
C SER A 154 31.90 -47.69 -25.59
N ASN A 155 32.24 -46.99 -26.68
CA ASN A 155 31.36 -46.00 -27.31
C ASN A 155 30.13 -46.67 -27.96
N GLY A 156 28.97 -46.00 -27.90
CA GLY A 156 27.77 -46.39 -28.65
C GLY A 156 26.81 -45.20 -28.82
N THR A 157 26.58 -44.79 -30.08
CA THR A 157 25.76 -43.60 -30.41
C THR A 157 24.35 -44.00 -30.84
N SER A 158 23.32 -43.52 -30.15
CA SER A 158 21.88 -43.72 -30.49
C SER A 158 20.99 -42.75 -29.70
N PRO A 159 19.71 -42.53 -30.09
CA PRO A 159 19.26 -41.16 -30.39
C PRO A 159 18.66 -40.36 -29.23
N SER A 160 18.41 -39.07 -29.51
CA SER A 160 17.79 -38.10 -28.60
C SER A 160 16.39 -38.51 -28.14
N GLY A 161 16.28 -39.01 -26.91
CA GLY A 161 15.03 -39.03 -26.17
C GLY A 161 14.61 -37.61 -25.76
N LYS A 162 13.30 -37.33 -25.74
CA LYS A 162 12.78 -36.09 -25.14
C LYS A 162 12.93 -36.20 -23.62
N THR A 163 13.75 -35.34 -23.02
CA THR A 163 13.86 -35.23 -21.57
C THR A 163 12.56 -34.68 -21.00
N VAL A 164 11.71 -35.55 -20.46
CA VAL A 164 10.60 -35.14 -19.60
C VAL A 164 11.20 -34.68 -18.29
N VAL A 165 11.32 -33.36 -18.10
CA VAL A 165 11.78 -32.78 -16.84
C VAL A 165 10.67 -32.97 -15.83
N SER A 166 10.88 -33.84 -14.85
CA SER A 166 9.95 -34.06 -13.75
C SER A 166 9.84 -32.83 -12.87
N ALA A 167 8.67 -32.60 -12.26
CA ALA A 167 8.50 -31.64 -11.19
C ALA A 167 9.62 -31.77 -10.12
N ILE A 168 10.21 -30.65 -9.76
CA ILE A 168 11.27 -30.48 -8.76
C ILE A 168 10.70 -29.81 -7.52
N SER A 169 11.18 -30.23 -6.35
CA SER A 169 10.71 -29.74 -5.05
C SER A 169 11.82 -29.76 -4.01
N GLY A 170 11.75 -28.86 -3.04
CA GLY A 170 12.69 -28.82 -1.92
C GLY A 170 12.06 -28.23 -0.67
N ALA A 171 12.63 -28.58 0.48
CA ALA A 171 12.26 -28.04 1.79
C ALA A 171 13.43 -27.23 2.38
N ASP A 172 13.42 -26.97 3.68
CA ASP A 172 14.52 -26.29 4.38
C ASP A 172 15.92 -26.86 4.03
N GLY A 173 16.89 -25.98 3.87
CA GLY A 173 18.27 -26.29 3.48
C GLY A 173 18.47 -26.71 2.01
N SER A 174 17.41 -26.82 1.20
CA SER A 174 17.54 -27.20 -0.22
C SER A 174 18.11 -26.08 -1.09
N THR A 175 18.91 -26.43 -2.10
CA THR A 175 19.35 -25.45 -3.12
C THR A 175 18.24 -25.22 -4.14
N VAL A 176 17.86 -23.96 -4.34
CA VAL A 176 17.05 -23.50 -5.45
C VAL A 176 17.96 -23.07 -6.59
N THR A 177 17.59 -23.41 -7.82
CA THR A 177 18.08 -22.74 -9.03
C THR A 177 16.96 -21.86 -9.60
N THR A 178 17.28 -20.63 -9.97
CA THR A 178 16.37 -19.65 -10.58
C THR A 178 16.26 -19.86 -12.10
N SER A 179 15.35 -19.12 -12.76
CA SER A 179 15.32 -19.06 -14.23
C SER A 179 16.55 -18.40 -14.86
N SER A 180 17.30 -17.57 -14.13
CA SER A 180 18.59 -17.00 -14.55
C SER A 180 19.76 -17.99 -14.43
N GLY A 181 19.57 -19.16 -13.79
CA GLY A 181 20.61 -20.13 -13.49
C GLY A 181 21.42 -19.83 -12.21
N GLU A 182 21.07 -18.76 -11.50
CA GLU A 182 21.62 -18.43 -10.18
C GLU A 182 21.10 -19.41 -9.11
N THR A 183 21.83 -19.54 -8.01
CA THR A 183 21.50 -20.52 -6.96
C THR A 183 21.54 -19.92 -5.57
N PHE A 184 20.52 -20.21 -4.75
CA PHE A 184 20.48 -19.86 -3.33
C PHE A 184 19.97 -21.03 -2.48
N VAL A 185 20.18 -20.97 -1.16
CA VAL A 185 19.64 -21.96 -0.21
C VAL A 185 18.26 -21.49 0.27
N TYR A 186 17.26 -22.34 0.15
CA TYR A 186 15.94 -22.13 0.73
C TYR A 186 16.03 -22.35 2.25
N ASN A 187 15.76 -21.31 3.02
CA ASN A 187 15.74 -21.33 4.48
C ASN A 187 14.29 -21.17 4.96
N ASN A 188 13.72 -22.22 5.55
CA ASN A 188 12.34 -22.26 6.02
C ASN A 188 12.18 -23.26 7.17
N SER A 189 12.54 -22.83 8.38
CA SER A 189 12.38 -23.60 9.62
C SER A 189 10.92 -23.88 9.99
N PHE A 190 9.95 -23.27 9.31
CA PHE A 190 8.52 -23.38 9.58
C PHE A 190 7.83 -24.58 8.88
N GLY A 191 8.61 -25.42 8.18
CA GLY A 191 8.13 -26.62 7.51
C GLY A 191 7.44 -26.36 6.17
N GLY A 192 7.74 -25.21 5.54
CA GLY A 192 7.37 -24.96 4.15
C GLY A 192 8.21 -25.78 3.16
N TYR A 193 7.69 -25.97 1.95
CA TYR A 193 8.37 -26.60 0.84
C TYR A 193 7.94 -25.98 -0.48
N TRP A 194 8.89 -25.84 -1.39
CA TRP A 194 8.68 -25.31 -2.73
C TRP A 194 8.45 -26.43 -3.75
N LEU A 195 7.71 -26.11 -4.82
CA LEU A 195 7.36 -27.02 -5.91
C LEU A 195 7.37 -26.26 -7.25
N ALA A 196 8.06 -26.79 -8.25
CA ALA A 196 8.06 -26.22 -9.60
C ALA A 196 8.15 -27.32 -10.66
N ASP A 197 7.45 -27.16 -11.77
CA ASP A 197 7.59 -28.02 -12.96
C ASP A 197 7.84 -27.11 -14.17
N PRO A 198 9.03 -27.17 -14.80
CA PRO A 198 9.36 -26.34 -15.96
C PRO A 198 8.44 -26.55 -17.17
N SER A 199 7.68 -27.65 -17.24
CA SER A 199 6.68 -27.93 -18.27
C SER A 199 5.24 -27.58 -17.85
N ASN A 200 5.00 -27.35 -16.56
CA ASN A 200 3.72 -26.98 -15.97
C ASN A 200 3.90 -25.98 -14.80
N PRO A 201 3.93 -24.66 -15.06
CA PRO A 201 4.12 -23.64 -14.03
C PRO A 201 2.87 -23.38 -13.16
N PHE A 202 1.83 -24.23 -13.23
CA PHE A 202 0.56 -24.08 -12.51
C PHE A 202 0.36 -25.12 -11.38
N LEU A 203 1.45 -25.63 -10.80
CA LEU A 203 1.41 -26.55 -9.66
C LEU A 203 1.11 -25.84 -8.32
N ASP A 204 -0.17 -25.83 -7.93
CA ASP A 204 -0.69 -25.26 -6.67
C ASP A 204 -0.38 -26.08 -5.39
N GLY A 205 0.59 -26.99 -5.44
CA GLY A 205 0.87 -27.98 -4.38
C GLY A 205 1.91 -27.58 -3.33
N ALA A 206 2.58 -26.44 -3.47
CA ALA A 206 3.56 -25.91 -2.51
C ALA A 206 2.91 -25.44 -1.19
N LYS A 207 3.71 -25.29 -0.14
CA LYS A 207 3.28 -24.67 1.13
C LYS A 207 4.34 -23.69 1.65
N PRO A 208 3.98 -22.48 2.09
CA PRO A 208 4.95 -21.52 2.62
C PRO A 208 5.36 -21.85 4.04
N ASN A 209 4.52 -22.57 4.80
CA ASN A 209 4.78 -23.04 6.15
C ASN A 209 3.82 -24.20 6.49
N SER A 210 4.04 -24.85 7.63
CA SER A 210 3.28 -26.04 8.05
C SER A 210 1.82 -25.80 8.46
N TRP A 211 1.42 -24.58 8.80
CA TRP A 211 0.05 -24.24 9.22
C TRP A 211 -0.84 -23.69 8.10
N THR A 212 -0.25 -23.19 7.01
CA THR A 212 -1.00 -22.59 5.90
C THR A 212 -1.55 -23.65 4.93
N PRO A 213 -2.82 -23.57 4.48
CA PRO A 213 -3.34 -24.40 3.38
C PRO A 213 -2.55 -24.21 2.09
N ALA A 214 -2.25 -25.28 1.34
CA ALA A 214 -1.66 -25.13 -0.01
C ALA A 214 -2.61 -24.34 -0.93
N LEU A 215 -2.15 -23.88 -2.10
CA LEU A 215 -3.00 -23.09 -2.99
C LEU A 215 -4.19 -23.90 -3.53
N ASN A 216 -4.03 -25.23 -3.70
CA ASN A 216 -5.11 -26.16 -4.03
C ASN A 216 -5.98 -26.60 -2.84
N GLN A 217 -5.93 -25.88 -1.71
CA GLN A 217 -6.73 -26.11 -0.51
C GLN A 217 -7.50 -24.83 -0.17
N SER A 218 -8.77 -24.96 0.24
CA SER A 218 -9.63 -23.83 0.60
C SER A 218 -9.01 -22.96 1.70
N TRP A 219 -9.19 -21.64 1.57
CA TRP A 219 -8.85 -20.65 2.59
C TRP A 219 -10.10 -20.28 3.40
N THR A 220 -10.07 -20.53 4.70
CA THR A 220 -11.22 -20.41 5.59
C THR A 220 -11.16 -19.07 6.34
N TRP A 221 -11.73 -18.02 5.76
CA TRP A 221 -11.77 -16.69 6.36
C TRP A 221 -12.34 -16.71 7.78
N GLY A 222 -11.60 -16.12 8.72
CA GLY A 222 -11.94 -16.11 10.15
C GLY A 222 -11.37 -17.29 10.95
N THR A 223 -10.78 -18.28 10.26
CA THR A 223 -9.99 -19.38 10.87
C THR A 223 -8.54 -19.31 10.42
N ASP A 224 -8.29 -19.28 9.11
CA ASP A 224 -6.96 -19.02 8.54
C ASP A 224 -6.60 -17.53 8.68
N ARG A 225 -5.32 -17.24 8.90
CA ARG A 225 -4.83 -15.87 9.19
C ARG A 225 -3.82 -15.35 8.16
N VAL A 226 -4.06 -14.13 7.70
CA VAL A 226 -3.18 -13.43 6.76
C VAL A 226 -1.98 -12.85 7.49
N TYR A 227 -0.79 -13.40 7.20
CA TYR A 227 0.51 -12.86 7.57
C TYR A 227 1.25 -12.49 6.29
N GLY A 228 1.12 -11.23 5.86
CA GLY A 228 1.57 -10.77 4.56
C GLY A 228 2.56 -9.61 4.60
N VAL A 229 3.16 -9.35 3.46
CA VAL A 229 3.91 -8.11 3.19
C VAL A 229 3.46 -7.51 1.87
N ASN A 230 3.54 -6.19 1.77
CA ASN A 230 3.42 -5.49 0.51
C ASN A 230 4.72 -5.58 -0.29
N LEU A 231 4.60 -5.56 -1.62
CA LEU A 231 5.71 -5.37 -2.55
C LEU A 231 5.72 -3.91 -3.10
N GLY A 232 5.51 -2.95 -2.18
CA GLY A 232 5.53 -1.51 -2.48
C GLY A 232 6.85 -1.05 -3.10
N GLY A 233 6.79 0.01 -3.90
CA GLY A 233 7.91 0.54 -4.69
C GLY A 233 8.32 -0.29 -5.91
N TRP A 234 7.63 -1.39 -6.26
CA TRP A 234 8.03 -2.26 -7.39
C TRP A 234 7.39 -1.89 -8.73
N PHE A 235 6.07 -2.04 -8.88
CA PHE A 235 5.33 -1.75 -10.13
C PHE A 235 4.58 -0.41 -10.12
N VAL A 236 4.62 0.28 -8.98
CA VAL A 236 4.29 1.70 -8.83
C VAL A 236 5.42 2.27 -7.98
N LEU A 237 5.98 3.40 -8.41
CA LEU A 237 7.14 4.00 -7.77
C LEU A 237 6.75 5.09 -6.77
N GLU A 238 7.39 5.06 -5.60
CA GLU A 238 7.15 5.99 -4.49
C GLU A 238 8.32 6.98 -4.32
N PRO A 239 8.22 8.18 -4.88
CA PRO A 239 9.06 9.32 -4.53
C PRO A 239 8.38 10.22 -3.50
N CYS A 240 9.17 10.71 -2.56
CA CYS A 240 8.91 12.00 -1.93
C CYS A 240 9.45 13.10 -2.89
N ALA A 241 9.41 14.42 -2.61
CA ALA A 241 9.95 15.37 -3.62
C ALA A 241 10.47 16.76 -3.21
N SER A 242 10.84 17.53 -4.24
CA SER A 242 11.09 18.98 -4.24
C SER A 242 10.08 19.74 -5.16
N PHE A 243 10.24 21.06 -5.32
CA PHE A 243 9.14 22.01 -5.58
C PHE A 243 9.18 22.76 -6.93
N SER A 244 8.07 23.41 -7.31
CA SER A 244 7.93 24.18 -8.56
C SER A 244 8.09 25.70 -8.42
N SER A 245 8.76 26.29 -9.43
CA SER A 245 8.58 27.65 -9.97
C SER A 245 8.67 28.88 -9.03
N LEU A 246 9.71 29.71 -9.23
CA LEU A 246 9.56 31.18 -9.18
C LEU A 246 10.69 31.94 -9.92
N LEU A 247 10.60 32.05 -11.25
CA LEU A 247 10.95 33.21 -12.11
C LEU A 247 11.05 32.79 -13.59
N PRO A 248 10.50 33.56 -14.56
CA PRO A 248 10.57 33.23 -15.98
C PRO A 248 11.74 33.90 -16.72
N SER A 249 12.00 33.43 -17.94
CA SER A 249 12.82 34.05 -18.99
C SER A 249 14.34 33.85 -18.95
N LEU A 250 14.82 32.90 -19.76
CA LEU A 250 15.79 33.27 -20.80
C LEU A 250 15.53 32.47 -22.08
N VAL A 251 14.95 33.13 -23.09
CA VAL A 251 14.71 32.52 -24.41
C VAL A 251 16.05 32.28 -25.11
N CYS A 252 16.32 31.03 -25.48
CA CYS A 252 17.47 30.69 -26.31
C CYS A 252 17.28 31.26 -27.73
N ARG A 253 17.75 32.49 -27.97
CA ARG A 253 17.67 33.12 -29.30
C ARG A 253 18.66 32.46 -30.26
N CYS A 254 18.13 31.95 -31.37
CA CYS A 254 18.94 31.48 -32.49
C CYS A 254 19.92 32.55 -32.98
N CYS A 255 21.18 32.17 -33.14
CA CYS A 255 22.19 32.97 -33.84
C CYS A 255 22.71 32.19 -35.06
N CYS A 256 21.99 32.29 -36.18
CA CYS A 256 22.50 31.84 -37.47
C CYS A 256 23.68 32.74 -37.89
N LEU A 257 24.80 32.18 -38.38
CA LEU A 257 25.48 32.57 -39.65
C LEU A 257 26.82 31.84 -39.91
N ARG A 258 26.86 31.09 -41.03
CA ARG A 258 27.97 30.96 -42.02
C ARG A 258 29.41 30.55 -41.60
N ARG A 259 29.75 29.31 -41.99
CA ARG A 259 30.78 28.90 -42.99
C ARG A 259 32.31 29.16 -42.78
N LEU A 260 33.04 28.02 -42.79
CA LEU A 260 34.35 27.76 -43.45
C LEU A 260 35.65 28.32 -42.79
N PRO A 261 36.87 27.84 -43.15
CA PRO A 261 37.36 26.45 -43.00
C PRO A 261 38.86 26.33 -42.53
N SER A 262 39.42 25.11 -42.55
CA SER A 262 40.86 24.73 -42.35
C SER A 262 41.37 24.76 -40.88
N VAL A 263 42.46 24.08 -40.45
CA VAL A 263 43.70 23.60 -41.11
C VAL A 263 44.21 22.23 -40.60
N ARG A 264 44.45 21.27 -41.53
CA ARG A 264 45.40 20.11 -41.57
C ARG A 264 45.49 19.05 -40.41
N PRO A 265 45.90 17.79 -40.74
CA PRO A 265 46.14 16.71 -39.77
C PRO A 265 47.61 16.54 -39.36
N CYS A 266 47.84 15.76 -38.30
CA CYS A 266 49.11 15.08 -38.00
C CYS A 266 48.91 13.55 -37.94
N SER A 267 49.99 12.79 -38.09
CA SER A 267 49.99 11.32 -38.17
C SER A 267 51.22 10.72 -37.48
N LEU A 268 51.34 9.38 -37.51
CA LEU A 268 52.40 8.52 -36.92
C LEU A 268 52.09 8.00 -35.49
N PRO A 269 52.65 6.85 -35.06
CA PRO A 269 52.32 5.55 -35.67
C PRO A 269 52.04 4.43 -34.64
N LEU A 270 51.35 3.37 -35.09
CA LEU A 270 51.13 2.14 -34.32
C LEU A 270 52.42 1.31 -34.14
N SER A 271 52.61 0.71 -32.95
CA SER A 271 53.43 -0.50 -32.79
C SER A 271 53.06 -1.30 -31.53
N SER A 272 53.27 -2.62 -31.59
CA SER A 272 53.09 -3.64 -30.54
C SER A 272 51.65 -4.20 -30.33
N PRO A 273 51.50 -5.50 -29.98
CA PRO A 273 50.24 -6.24 -30.09
C PRO A 273 49.39 -6.28 -28.80
N PRO A 274 48.09 -6.63 -28.87
CA PRO A 274 47.22 -6.74 -27.71
C PRO A 274 47.52 -7.98 -26.86
N LEU A 275 47.83 -7.76 -25.59
CA LEU A 275 47.63 -8.78 -24.54
C LEU A 275 46.14 -8.79 -24.17
N ALA A 276 45.49 -9.94 -24.36
CA ALA A 276 44.08 -10.12 -24.01
C ALA A 276 43.91 -10.23 -22.49
N VAL A 277 43.68 -9.11 -21.82
CA VAL A 277 43.13 -9.08 -20.46
C VAL A 277 41.62 -9.20 -20.54
N SER A 278 41.05 -10.23 -19.92
CA SER A 278 39.59 -10.40 -19.87
C SER A 278 38.98 -9.31 -19.02
N LEU A 279 38.24 -8.39 -19.65
CA LEU A 279 37.49 -7.36 -18.95
C LEU A 279 36.26 -8.00 -18.29
N THR A 280 36.43 -8.46 -17.07
CA THR A 280 35.30 -8.87 -16.22
C THR A 280 34.46 -7.63 -15.93
N LEU A 281 33.27 -7.56 -16.53
CA LEU A 281 32.32 -6.49 -16.31
C LEU A 281 31.97 -6.41 -14.82
N ALA A 282 32.38 -5.32 -14.17
CA ALA A 282 31.87 -4.98 -12.85
C ALA A 282 30.36 -4.79 -12.95
N GLN A 283 29.60 -5.46 -12.07
CA GLN A 283 28.14 -5.42 -12.08
C GLN A 283 27.65 -3.96 -11.99
N SER A 284 26.93 -3.53 -13.02
CA SER A 284 26.40 -2.16 -13.12
C SER A 284 25.12 -2.03 -12.28
N TYR A 285 25.28 -1.94 -10.96
CA TYR A 285 24.16 -1.80 -10.03
C TYR A 285 23.34 -0.54 -10.34
N PRO A 286 22.00 -0.61 -10.45
CA PRO A 286 21.19 0.53 -10.88
C PRO A 286 21.22 1.67 -9.84
N PRO A 287 21.27 2.95 -10.24
CA PRO A 287 21.09 4.08 -9.33
C PRO A 287 19.71 4.01 -8.63
N ALA A 288 19.50 4.72 -7.51
CA ALA A 288 18.13 4.83 -6.98
C ALA A 288 17.32 5.78 -7.88
N LEU A 289 16.12 5.37 -8.26
CA LEU A 289 15.44 5.83 -9.49
C LEU A 289 15.32 7.35 -9.63
N PHE A 290 14.98 8.07 -8.57
CA PHE A 290 14.81 9.52 -8.58
C PHE A 290 16.06 10.30 -8.15
N GLN A 291 17.20 9.65 -7.84
CA GLN A 291 18.45 10.37 -7.54
C GLN A 291 19.00 11.19 -8.73
N PRO A 292 18.92 10.73 -10.00
CA PRO A 292 19.23 11.58 -11.16
C PRO A 292 18.17 12.67 -11.40
N TYR A 293 16.97 12.51 -10.80
CA TYR A 293 15.78 13.31 -11.07
C TYR A 293 15.19 13.91 -9.77
N PRO A 294 15.96 14.70 -8.98
CA PRO A 294 15.53 15.18 -7.66
C PRO A 294 14.33 16.14 -7.67
N SER A 295 13.88 16.54 -8.86
CA SER A 295 12.69 17.37 -9.12
C SER A 295 11.44 16.56 -9.50
N ALA A 296 11.45 15.23 -9.43
CA ALA A 296 10.31 14.37 -9.79
C ALA A 296 9.47 13.98 -8.55
N PRO A 297 8.23 14.48 -8.40
CA PRO A 297 7.38 14.19 -7.24
C PRO A 297 6.49 12.96 -7.30
N ASP A 298 6.54 12.24 -8.41
CA ASP A 298 5.69 11.11 -8.73
C ASP A 298 6.31 10.30 -9.87
N GLU A 299 5.77 9.11 -10.13
CA GLU A 299 6.18 8.32 -11.29
C GLU A 299 5.86 9.05 -12.61
N TRP A 300 4.78 9.85 -12.67
CA TRP A 300 4.44 10.69 -13.81
C TRP A 300 5.60 11.60 -14.26
N THR A 301 6.16 12.37 -13.33
CA THR A 301 7.25 13.31 -13.62
C THR A 301 8.57 12.58 -13.83
N LEU A 302 8.83 11.50 -13.08
CA LEU A 302 10.04 10.69 -13.29
C LEU A 302 10.05 10.10 -14.71
N THR A 303 8.96 9.46 -15.12
CA THR A 303 8.85 8.82 -16.43
C THR A 303 8.83 9.86 -17.55
N SER A 304 8.29 11.05 -17.32
CA SER A 304 8.42 12.20 -18.23
C SER A 304 9.87 12.63 -18.46
N LEU A 305 10.67 12.75 -17.39
CA LEU A 305 12.08 13.12 -17.47
C LEU A 305 12.92 11.98 -18.11
N MET A 306 12.68 10.74 -17.73
CA MET A 306 13.31 9.58 -18.35
C MET A 306 12.95 9.40 -19.84
N ARG A 307 11.78 9.88 -20.29
CA ARG A 307 11.45 9.94 -21.74
C ARG A 307 12.24 11.03 -22.45
N ALA A 308 12.45 12.19 -21.83
CA ALA A 308 13.28 13.25 -22.39
C ALA A 308 14.75 12.84 -22.55
N ASP A 309 15.28 12.06 -21.60
CA ASP A 309 16.63 11.50 -21.64
C ASP A 309 16.77 10.22 -22.50
N GLY A 310 15.66 9.59 -22.89
CA GLY A 310 15.64 8.30 -23.60
C GLY A 310 16.00 7.09 -22.73
N THR A 311 15.91 7.21 -21.40
CA THR A 311 16.32 6.22 -20.40
C THR A 311 15.18 5.38 -19.82
N LEU A 312 13.91 5.72 -20.11
CA LEU A 312 12.73 5.12 -19.45
C LEU A 312 12.71 3.59 -19.50
N GLU A 313 12.70 3.01 -20.70
CA GLU A 313 12.46 1.57 -20.87
C GLU A 313 13.55 0.73 -20.20
N SER A 314 14.82 1.10 -20.38
CA SER A 314 15.96 0.41 -19.78
C SER A 314 15.99 0.56 -18.25
N THR A 315 15.68 1.75 -17.73
CA THR A 315 15.74 2.01 -16.28
C THR A 315 14.61 1.31 -15.52
N MET A 316 13.38 1.38 -16.03
CA MET A 316 12.24 0.67 -15.43
C MET A 316 12.39 -0.85 -15.57
N THR A 317 12.84 -1.33 -16.73
CA THR A 317 13.19 -2.75 -16.93
C THR A 317 14.21 -3.23 -15.90
N GLN A 318 15.31 -2.48 -15.70
CA GLN A 318 16.33 -2.85 -14.74
C GLN A 318 15.82 -2.84 -13.29
N HIS A 319 14.92 -1.92 -12.93
CA HIS A 319 14.23 -1.94 -11.63
C HIS A 319 13.31 -3.15 -11.48
N TYR A 320 12.46 -3.42 -12.47
CA TYR A 320 11.58 -4.59 -12.45
C TYR A 320 12.36 -5.91 -12.40
N ASP A 321 13.56 -5.98 -12.99
CA ASP A 321 14.44 -7.15 -12.93
C ASP A 321 15.21 -7.31 -11.60
N THR A 322 15.54 -6.22 -10.90
CA THR A 322 16.48 -6.25 -9.76
C THR A 322 15.91 -5.84 -8.41
N PHE A 323 14.72 -5.22 -8.35
CA PHE A 323 14.15 -4.77 -7.08
C PHE A 323 13.56 -5.92 -6.25
N ILE A 324 12.58 -6.68 -6.77
CA ILE A 324 12.12 -7.93 -6.16
C ILE A 324 12.57 -9.12 -7.01
N THR A 325 13.18 -10.10 -6.35
CA THR A 325 13.78 -11.30 -6.98
C THR A 325 13.06 -12.57 -6.53
N GLU A 326 13.36 -13.71 -7.16
CA GLU A 326 12.89 -15.02 -6.67
C GLU A 326 13.34 -15.31 -5.23
N GLN A 327 14.53 -14.82 -4.85
CA GLN A 327 15.08 -14.99 -3.50
C GLN A 327 14.28 -14.21 -2.45
N ASP A 328 13.75 -13.03 -2.79
CA ASP A 328 12.85 -12.27 -1.91
C ASP A 328 11.57 -13.07 -1.63
N ILE A 329 10.92 -13.61 -2.66
CA ILE A 329 9.69 -14.39 -2.52
C ILE A 329 9.93 -15.68 -1.71
N ALA A 330 11.10 -16.30 -1.90
CA ALA A 330 11.54 -17.43 -1.08
C ALA A 330 11.78 -17.05 0.39
N GLN A 331 12.37 -15.88 0.66
CA GLN A 331 12.61 -15.36 2.01
C GLN A 331 11.31 -14.93 2.72
N ILE A 332 10.31 -14.43 1.99
CA ILE A 332 8.98 -14.12 2.53
C ILE A 332 8.35 -15.40 3.11
N ALA A 333 8.29 -16.50 2.34
CA ALA A 333 7.84 -17.79 2.85
C ALA A 333 8.73 -18.31 4.00
N GLY A 334 10.06 -18.13 3.88
CA GLY A 334 11.02 -18.48 4.93
C GLY A 334 10.83 -17.73 6.26
N ALA A 335 10.24 -16.54 6.23
CA ALA A 335 9.87 -15.74 7.40
C ALA A 335 8.50 -16.15 8.02
N GLY A 336 7.92 -17.27 7.60
CA GLY A 336 6.64 -17.77 8.10
C GLY A 336 5.41 -17.03 7.55
N LEU A 337 5.60 -16.05 6.66
CA LEU A 337 4.52 -15.34 5.96
C LEU A 337 3.82 -16.26 4.96
N ASN A 338 2.57 -15.94 4.63
CA ASN A 338 1.73 -16.75 3.74
C ASN A 338 1.04 -16.00 2.60
N TRP A 339 1.13 -14.66 2.57
CA TRP A 339 0.59 -13.82 1.51
C TRP A 339 1.57 -12.72 1.06
N VAL A 340 1.36 -12.20 -0.16
CA VAL A 340 1.90 -10.92 -0.62
C VAL A 340 0.78 -10.03 -1.14
N ARG A 341 0.83 -8.72 -0.85
CA ARG A 341 0.02 -7.69 -1.53
C ARG A 341 0.87 -7.01 -2.60
N VAL A 342 0.30 -6.83 -3.79
CA VAL A 342 1.02 -6.46 -5.00
C VAL A 342 0.39 -5.22 -5.63
N PRO A 343 0.85 -4.01 -5.23
CA PRO A 343 0.51 -2.77 -5.91
C PRO A 343 0.87 -2.81 -7.40
N ILE A 344 -0.09 -2.51 -8.27
CA ILE A 344 0.09 -2.37 -9.71
C ILE A 344 -0.57 -1.09 -10.23
N GLY A 345 0.10 -0.41 -11.17
CA GLY A 345 -0.48 0.74 -11.87
C GLY A 345 -1.26 0.32 -13.10
N PHE A 346 -2.31 1.08 -13.48
CA PHE A 346 -3.13 0.76 -14.66
C PHE A 346 -2.31 0.72 -15.97
N TRP A 347 -1.17 1.41 -16.02
CA TRP A 347 -0.23 1.39 -17.15
C TRP A 347 0.42 0.03 -17.40
N ALA A 348 0.27 -0.95 -16.50
CA ALA A 348 0.55 -2.35 -16.80
C ALA A 348 -0.36 -2.93 -17.90
N ILE A 349 -1.50 -2.28 -18.21
CA ILE A 349 -2.41 -2.61 -19.32
C ILE A 349 -2.16 -1.69 -20.52
N SER A 350 -2.43 -0.39 -20.37
CA SER A 350 -2.30 0.61 -21.44
C SER A 350 -2.15 2.04 -20.89
N THR A 351 -1.65 2.96 -21.70
CA THR A 351 -1.67 4.42 -21.42
C THR A 351 -2.29 5.18 -22.59
N TRP A 352 -2.70 6.44 -22.36
CA TRP A 352 -3.32 7.28 -23.40
C TRP A 352 -2.39 8.41 -23.83
N ALA A 353 -2.16 8.53 -25.14
CA ALA A 353 -1.35 9.59 -25.76
C ALA A 353 -2.10 10.93 -25.89
N ASP A 354 -3.40 10.97 -25.60
CA ASP A 354 -4.23 12.16 -25.46
C ASP A 354 -5.22 11.90 -24.31
N VAL A 355 -5.11 12.68 -23.23
CA VAL A 355 -6.04 12.68 -22.09
C VAL A 355 -6.71 14.05 -21.92
N GLY A 356 -6.85 14.80 -23.01
CA GLY A 356 -7.33 16.17 -23.03
C GLY A 356 -6.21 17.21 -23.13
N VAL A 357 -6.57 18.49 -23.00
CA VAL A 357 -5.66 19.62 -23.12
C VAL A 357 -5.47 20.38 -21.82
N ASP A 358 -4.27 20.94 -21.65
CA ASP A 358 -3.93 21.84 -20.53
C ASP A 358 -4.52 23.26 -20.71
N GLU A 359 -4.27 24.15 -19.74
CA GLU A 359 -4.70 25.56 -19.80
C GLU A 359 -4.11 26.35 -20.98
N THR A 360 -3.08 25.84 -21.65
CA THR A 360 -2.48 26.45 -22.86
C THR A 360 -3.07 25.92 -24.16
N GLY A 361 -3.87 24.83 -24.09
CA GLY A 361 -4.41 24.11 -25.23
C GLY A 361 -3.46 23.05 -25.80
N ALA A 362 -2.42 22.64 -25.06
CA ALA A 362 -1.53 21.56 -25.45
C ALA A 362 -2.08 20.21 -24.99
N THR A 363 -2.03 19.20 -25.86
CA THR A 363 -2.42 17.82 -25.54
C THR A 363 -1.55 17.24 -24.43
N VAL A 364 -2.18 16.74 -23.37
CA VAL A 364 -1.55 15.99 -22.28
C VAL A 364 -1.52 14.51 -22.65
N ALA A 365 -0.40 13.84 -22.37
CA ALA A 365 -0.18 12.42 -22.62
C ALA A 365 0.31 11.73 -21.35
N GLU A 366 -0.12 10.49 -21.12
CA GLU A 366 0.27 9.69 -19.95
C GLU A 366 1.72 9.15 -20.12
N PRO A 367 2.68 9.55 -19.26
CA PRO A 367 4.11 9.32 -19.49
C PRO A 367 4.62 7.96 -19.00
N PHE A 368 3.80 7.19 -18.29
CA PHE A 368 4.17 5.89 -17.72
C PHE A 368 4.69 4.89 -18.77
N LEU A 369 5.43 3.87 -18.34
CA LEU A 369 5.91 2.82 -19.23
C LEU A 369 4.82 1.75 -19.46
N GLU A 370 4.10 1.93 -20.55
CA GLU A 370 2.98 1.08 -20.98
C GLU A 370 3.35 -0.40 -21.14
N GLY A 371 2.55 -1.30 -20.54
CA GLY A 371 2.57 -2.75 -20.73
C GLY A 371 3.78 -3.50 -20.12
N VAL A 372 4.95 -2.87 -20.03
CA VAL A 372 6.22 -3.54 -19.66
C VAL A 372 6.21 -4.14 -18.26
N ALA A 373 5.44 -3.59 -17.32
CA ALA A 373 5.31 -4.15 -15.97
C ALA A 373 4.62 -5.53 -15.94
N TRP A 374 3.67 -5.79 -16.84
CA TRP A 374 2.82 -6.98 -16.77
C TRP A 374 3.58 -8.31 -16.86
N PRO A 375 4.57 -8.50 -17.75
CA PRO A 375 5.42 -9.69 -17.73
C PRO A 375 6.09 -9.99 -16.38
N TYR A 376 6.47 -8.96 -15.62
CA TYR A 376 7.11 -9.11 -14.30
C TYR A 376 6.08 -9.50 -13.22
N ILE A 377 4.85 -9.00 -13.33
CA ILE A 377 3.70 -9.44 -12.51
C ILE A 377 3.40 -10.93 -12.78
N VAL A 378 3.39 -11.36 -14.05
CA VAL A 378 3.27 -12.79 -14.42
C VAL A 378 4.45 -13.63 -13.89
N ARG A 379 5.68 -13.09 -13.90
CA ARG A 379 6.85 -13.75 -13.30
C ARG A 379 6.71 -13.92 -11.78
N LEU A 380 6.22 -12.89 -11.09
CA LEU A 380 5.88 -12.95 -9.66
C LEU A 380 4.84 -14.04 -9.38
N PHE A 381 3.80 -14.19 -10.21
CA PHE A 381 2.80 -15.24 -10.03
C PHE A 381 3.43 -16.65 -10.04
N GLY A 382 4.43 -16.88 -10.90
CA GLY A 382 5.23 -18.11 -10.91
C GLY A 382 6.02 -18.32 -9.61
N TRP A 383 6.66 -17.28 -9.10
CA TRP A 383 7.40 -17.33 -7.83
C TRP A 383 6.49 -17.54 -6.62
N ALA A 384 5.42 -16.77 -6.48
CA ALA A 384 4.47 -16.87 -5.37
C ALA A 384 3.89 -18.29 -5.28
N ARG A 385 3.46 -18.85 -6.42
CA ARG A 385 3.04 -20.24 -6.54
C ARG A 385 4.13 -21.23 -6.14
N LYS A 386 5.37 -21.07 -6.63
CA LYS A 386 6.50 -21.96 -6.33
C LYS A 386 6.73 -22.12 -4.82
N TYR A 387 6.50 -21.06 -4.05
CA TYR A 387 6.65 -21.04 -2.58
C TYR A 387 5.32 -21.15 -1.81
N GLY A 388 4.19 -21.34 -2.49
CA GLY A 388 2.86 -21.54 -1.88
C GLY A 388 2.21 -20.27 -1.30
N LEU A 389 2.71 -19.09 -1.63
CA LEU A 389 2.18 -17.80 -1.17
C LEU A 389 0.93 -17.41 -1.97
N ARG A 390 -0.09 -16.88 -1.27
CA ARG A 390 -1.28 -16.27 -1.89
C ARG A 390 -1.02 -14.81 -2.26
N VAL A 391 -1.74 -14.31 -3.25
CA VAL A 391 -1.62 -12.96 -3.79
C VAL A 391 -2.89 -12.17 -3.51
N ASN A 392 -2.75 -11.01 -2.87
CA ASN A 392 -3.69 -9.90 -3.02
C ASN A 392 -3.15 -9.01 -4.14
N LEU A 393 -3.80 -9.00 -5.29
CA LEU A 393 -3.44 -8.09 -6.38
C LEU A 393 -4.13 -6.75 -6.11
N ASP A 394 -3.45 -5.62 -6.25
CA ASP A 394 -3.97 -4.32 -5.83
C ASP A 394 -3.83 -3.29 -6.95
N LEU A 395 -4.97 -2.82 -7.50
CA LEU A 395 -4.97 -1.75 -8.48
C LEU A 395 -4.77 -0.42 -7.76
N HIS A 396 -3.49 -0.05 -7.66
CA HIS A 396 -3.01 0.99 -6.76
C HIS A 396 -3.25 2.41 -7.28
N THR A 397 -3.56 2.54 -8.58
CA THR A 397 -3.70 3.84 -9.26
C THR A 397 -4.95 3.90 -10.12
N ALA A 398 -5.66 5.03 -10.05
CA ALA A 398 -6.78 5.35 -10.93
C ALA A 398 -6.42 6.47 -11.93
N PRO A 399 -6.97 6.44 -13.17
CA PRO A 399 -6.93 7.58 -14.08
C PRO A 399 -7.42 8.87 -13.40
N GLY A 400 -6.66 9.95 -13.53
CA GLY A 400 -6.95 11.23 -12.87
C GLY A 400 -6.60 11.29 -11.37
N SER A 401 -6.03 10.22 -10.79
CA SER A 401 -5.77 10.01 -9.35
C SER A 401 -7.02 9.96 -8.47
N GLN A 402 -7.03 9.00 -7.54
CA GLN A 402 -8.07 8.79 -6.53
C GLN A 402 -7.79 9.43 -5.16
N ASN A 403 -6.57 9.95 -4.93
CA ASN A 403 -6.19 10.57 -3.65
C ASN A 403 -5.22 11.77 -3.76
N GLY A 404 -4.70 12.07 -4.95
CA GLY A 404 -3.76 13.17 -5.16
C GLY A 404 -2.35 12.91 -4.62
N TYR A 405 -2.06 11.71 -4.10
CA TYR A 405 -0.77 11.34 -3.54
C TYR A 405 0.18 10.75 -4.60
N ASN A 406 1.48 10.86 -4.34
CA ASN A 406 2.58 10.32 -5.14
C ASN A 406 2.37 8.85 -5.57
N HIS A 407 1.95 7.98 -4.65
CA HIS A 407 1.74 6.55 -4.90
C HIS A 407 0.52 6.26 -5.81
N SER A 408 -0.34 7.25 -6.12
CA SER A 408 -1.35 7.11 -7.17
C SER A 408 -0.78 7.27 -8.59
N GLY A 409 0.54 7.43 -8.71
CA GLY A 409 1.27 7.63 -9.97
C GLY A 409 1.43 9.10 -10.36
N LYS A 410 0.57 10.00 -9.88
CA LYS A 410 0.66 11.47 -10.07
C LYS A 410 0.17 12.23 -8.84
N LEU A 411 1.00 13.14 -8.34
CA LEU A 411 0.66 14.06 -7.26
C LEU A 411 -0.27 15.18 -7.75
N GLY A 412 -1.19 15.65 -6.90
CA GLY A 412 -1.99 16.85 -7.14
C GLY A 412 -3.50 16.66 -6.99
N GLN A 413 -4.25 17.04 -8.02
CA GLN A 413 -5.72 17.05 -7.97
C GLN A 413 -6.33 15.65 -8.13
N ILE A 414 -7.30 15.32 -7.27
CA ILE A 414 -8.16 14.14 -7.43
C ILE A 414 -9.17 14.39 -8.55
N ASN A 415 -9.04 13.69 -9.67
CA ASN A 415 -9.96 13.75 -10.82
C ASN A 415 -10.63 12.39 -11.14
N PHE A 416 -10.40 11.35 -10.32
CA PHE A 416 -11.25 10.16 -10.29
C PHE A 416 -12.50 10.44 -9.44
N LEU A 417 -13.71 10.25 -9.99
CA LEU A 417 -15.01 10.50 -9.34
C LEU A 417 -15.21 11.92 -8.75
N ASN A 418 -14.39 12.89 -9.17
CA ASN A 418 -14.42 14.28 -8.71
C ASN A 418 -14.22 15.24 -9.90
N GLY A 419 -14.96 16.35 -9.90
CA GLY A 419 -14.88 17.41 -10.91
C GLY A 419 -15.33 17.01 -12.33
N PRO A 420 -15.04 17.86 -13.34
CA PRO A 420 -15.52 17.68 -14.72
C PRO A 420 -15.15 16.36 -15.40
N MET A 421 -13.98 15.79 -15.07
CA MET A 421 -13.51 14.52 -15.65
C MET A 421 -13.78 13.30 -14.75
N GLY A 422 -14.37 13.51 -13.57
CA GLY A 422 -14.62 12.48 -12.56
C GLY A 422 -15.30 11.21 -13.07
N PHE A 423 -16.31 11.38 -13.92
CA PHE A 423 -17.05 10.26 -14.50
C PHE A 423 -16.32 9.57 -15.66
N ALA A 424 -15.69 10.35 -16.56
CA ALA A 424 -14.89 9.82 -17.67
C ALA A 424 -13.70 8.97 -17.16
N ASN A 425 -13.00 9.43 -16.13
CA ASN A 425 -11.95 8.67 -15.46
C ASN A 425 -12.47 7.38 -14.81
N ALA A 426 -13.65 7.42 -14.19
CA ALA A 426 -14.29 6.22 -13.64
C ALA A 426 -14.71 5.20 -14.72
N GLN A 427 -15.09 5.65 -15.93
CA GLN A 427 -15.31 4.76 -17.08
C GLN A 427 -14.02 4.02 -17.47
N ARG A 428 -12.88 4.72 -17.59
CA ARG A 428 -11.57 4.08 -17.85
C ARG A 428 -11.17 3.09 -16.76
N MET A 429 -11.41 3.43 -15.49
CA MET A 429 -11.08 2.58 -14.35
C MET A 429 -11.86 1.24 -14.37
N LEU A 430 -13.14 1.26 -14.77
CA LEU A 430 -13.94 0.04 -14.89
C LEU A 430 -13.38 -0.91 -15.98
N ASP A 431 -12.94 -0.38 -17.13
CA ASP A 431 -12.32 -1.23 -18.16
C ASP A 431 -10.99 -1.85 -17.68
N TYR A 432 -10.18 -1.14 -16.89
CA TYR A 432 -8.96 -1.72 -16.31
C TYR A 432 -9.25 -2.80 -15.26
N ILE A 433 -10.22 -2.57 -14.37
CA ILE A 433 -10.70 -3.57 -13.40
C ILE A 433 -11.19 -4.83 -14.14
N ARG A 434 -11.99 -4.65 -15.20
CA ARG A 434 -12.52 -5.71 -16.06
C ARG A 434 -11.42 -6.55 -16.70
N VAL A 435 -10.46 -5.90 -17.35
CA VAL A 435 -9.30 -6.56 -18.01
C VAL A 435 -8.47 -7.39 -17.02
N ILE A 436 -8.27 -6.91 -15.78
CA ILE A 436 -7.57 -7.67 -14.73
C ILE A 436 -8.40 -8.87 -14.28
N VAL A 437 -9.69 -8.67 -14.00
CA VAL A 437 -10.62 -9.71 -13.51
C VAL A 437 -10.75 -10.87 -14.50
N GLU A 438 -10.83 -10.54 -15.78
CA GLU A 438 -10.85 -11.50 -16.90
C GLU A 438 -9.57 -12.31 -17.01
N PHE A 439 -8.42 -11.73 -16.67
CA PHE A 439 -7.18 -12.48 -16.54
C PHE A 439 -7.17 -13.39 -15.30
N ILE A 440 -7.39 -12.82 -14.10
CA ILE A 440 -7.14 -13.52 -12.82
C ILE A 440 -8.21 -14.57 -12.45
N THR A 441 -9.38 -14.53 -13.08
CA THR A 441 -10.45 -15.53 -12.86
C THR A 441 -10.19 -16.85 -13.58
N GLN A 442 -9.32 -16.88 -14.60
CA GLN A 442 -9.00 -18.11 -15.31
C GLN A 442 -8.45 -19.19 -14.33
N PRO A 443 -8.74 -20.49 -14.54
CA PRO A 443 -8.37 -21.57 -13.60
C PRO A 443 -6.87 -21.63 -13.23
N GLN A 444 -6.00 -21.07 -14.07
CA GLN A 444 -4.55 -20.92 -13.86
C GLN A 444 -4.19 -19.95 -12.73
N TYR A 445 -5.08 -19.05 -12.33
CA TYR A 445 -4.79 -17.94 -11.40
C TYR A 445 -5.77 -17.85 -10.22
N ALA A 446 -6.99 -18.36 -10.34
CA ALA A 446 -8.03 -18.25 -9.31
C ALA A 446 -7.61 -18.75 -7.90
N ASN A 447 -6.85 -19.84 -7.81
CA ASN A 447 -6.31 -20.37 -6.55
C ASN A 447 -5.18 -19.51 -5.95
N LEU A 448 -4.45 -18.79 -6.80
CA LEU A 448 -3.27 -17.99 -6.44
C LEU A 448 -3.66 -16.56 -6.05
N ILE A 449 -4.66 -15.99 -6.72
CA ILE A 449 -5.11 -14.59 -6.58
C ILE A 449 -6.57 -14.55 -6.05
N PRO A 450 -6.83 -15.03 -4.81
CA PRO A 450 -8.17 -15.05 -4.25
C PRO A 450 -8.68 -13.67 -3.78
N MET A 451 -7.85 -12.61 -3.84
CA MET A 451 -8.21 -11.24 -3.48
C MET A 451 -7.73 -10.25 -4.54
N PHE A 452 -8.59 -9.29 -4.90
CA PHE A 452 -8.27 -8.17 -5.79
C PHE A 452 -8.76 -6.85 -5.19
N GLY A 453 -7.83 -5.97 -4.81
CA GLY A 453 -8.10 -4.58 -4.46
C GLY A 453 -8.43 -3.77 -5.71
N ILE A 454 -9.68 -3.29 -5.82
CA ILE A 454 -10.15 -2.64 -7.05
C ILE A 454 -9.81 -1.15 -7.13
N VAL A 455 -9.61 -0.48 -6.00
CA VAL A 455 -9.09 0.90 -5.90
C VAL A 455 -8.38 1.05 -4.56
N ASN A 456 -7.05 1.25 -4.57
CA ASN A 456 -6.30 1.63 -3.38
C ASN A 456 -6.67 3.05 -2.90
N GLU A 457 -6.80 3.26 -1.59
CA GLU A 457 -6.80 4.58 -0.94
C GLU A 457 -7.67 5.69 -1.58
N ALA A 458 -8.87 5.39 -2.08
CA ALA A 458 -9.77 6.43 -2.61
C ALA A 458 -10.16 7.47 -1.53
N PHE A 459 -9.78 8.74 -1.71
CA PHE A 459 -9.91 9.77 -0.68
C PHE A 459 -11.35 10.29 -0.55
N LEU A 460 -12.06 9.78 0.47
CA LEU A 460 -13.48 10.06 0.68
C LEU A 460 -13.87 11.52 0.92
N PRO A 461 -13.07 12.37 1.60
CA PRO A 461 -13.45 13.77 1.84
C PRO A 461 -13.71 14.56 0.55
N ASP A 462 -13.00 14.25 -0.54
CA ASP A 462 -13.22 14.85 -1.85
C ASP A 462 -14.23 14.06 -2.68
N ILE A 463 -14.10 12.73 -2.78
CA ILE A 463 -14.93 11.90 -3.67
C ILE A 463 -16.38 11.76 -3.18
N GLY A 464 -16.58 11.68 -1.87
CA GLY A 464 -17.88 11.42 -1.25
C GLY A 464 -18.25 9.93 -1.19
N LYS A 465 -18.73 9.47 -0.02
CA LYS A 465 -18.98 8.05 0.25
C LYS A 465 -20.00 7.41 -0.69
N ASP A 466 -21.10 8.09 -0.97
CA ASP A 466 -22.21 7.51 -1.75
C ASP A 466 -21.87 7.43 -3.25
N VAL A 467 -21.04 8.35 -3.74
CA VAL A 467 -20.44 8.32 -5.08
C VAL A 467 -19.54 7.10 -5.23
N LEU A 468 -18.59 6.91 -4.28
CA LEU A 468 -17.68 5.77 -4.28
C LEU A 468 -18.42 4.44 -4.07
N THR A 469 -19.45 4.42 -3.21
CA THR A 469 -20.34 3.25 -3.01
C THR A 469 -21.06 2.87 -4.30
N SER A 470 -21.50 3.86 -5.09
CA SER A 470 -22.14 3.62 -6.41
C SER A 470 -21.14 3.02 -7.41
N PHE A 471 -19.91 3.54 -7.48
CA PHE A 471 -18.84 2.94 -8.29
C PHE A 471 -18.52 1.50 -7.85
N TYR A 472 -18.40 1.24 -6.54
CA TYR A 472 -18.15 -0.11 -6.02
C TYR A 472 -19.29 -1.08 -6.31
N LEU A 473 -20.55 -0.63 -6.32
CA LEU A 473 -21.68 -1.47 -6.74
C LEU A 473 -21.62 -1.80 -8.25
N GLN A 474 -21.24 -0.85 -9.11
CA GLN A 474 -21.05 -1.13 -10.54
C GLN A 474 -19.87 -2.08 -10.79
N ALA A 475 -18.73 -1.86 -10.12
CA ALA A 475 -17.58 -2.76 -10.17
C ALA A 475 -17.94 -4.17 -9.68
N HIS A 476 -18.66 -4.30 -8.55
CA HIS A 476 -19.19 -5.58 -8.06
C HIS A 476 -20.08 -6.27 -9.12
N ASN A 477 -21.03 -5.55 -9.71
CA ASN A 477 -21.98 -6.14 -10.66
C ASN A 477 -21.30 -6.58 -11.96
N MET A 478 -20.32 -5.81 -12.44
CA MET A 478 -19.47 -6.18 -13.57
C MET A 478 -18.64 -7.43 -13.25
N ILE A 479 -17.94 -7.44 -12.12
CA ILE A 479 -17.10 -8.56 -11.69
C ILE A 479 -17.94 -9.83 -11.48
N ARG A 480 -19.09 -9.76 -10.83
CA ARG A 480 -19.97 -10.92 -10.61
C ARG A 480 -20.76 -11.33 -11.86
N GLY A 481 -20.86 -10.45 -12.86
CA GLY A 481 -21.30 -10.80 -14.22
C GLY A 481 -20.31 -11.73 -14.91
N ILE A 482 -19.03 -11.35 -14.94
CA ILE A 482 -17.92 -12.13 -15.54
C ILE A 482 -17.67 -13.42 -14.75
N THR A 483 -17.53 -13.30 -13.43
CA THR A 483 -16.99 -14.37 -12.57
C THR A 483 -18.05 -15.33 -12.03
N GLY A 484 -19.32 -14.93 -12.04
CA GLY A 484 -20.41 -15.59 -11.31
C GLY A 484 -20.54 -15.13 -9.86
N VAL A 485 -21.36 -15.85 -9.08
CA VAL A 485 -21.67 -15.53 -7.67
C VAL A 485 -21.50 -16.77 -6.78
N GLY A 486 -20.90 -16.56 -5.61
CA GLY A 486 -20.70 -17.56 -4.56
C GLY A 486 -19.29 -18.16 -4.53
N GLU A 487 -19.03 -19.04 -3.55
CA GLU A 487 -17.70 -19.64 -3.36
C GLU A 487 -17.15 -20.25 -4.67
N GLY A 488 -15.86 -20.00 -4.95
CA GLY A 488 -15.18 -20.42 -6.19
C GLY A 488 -15.35 -19.51 -7.41
N HIS A 489 -16.29 -18.55 -7.40
CA HIS A 489 -16.61 -17.71 -8.55
C HIS A 489 -15.78 -16.41 -8.56
N GLY A 490 -14.52 -16.51 -8.99
CA GLY A 490 -13.57 -15.39 -9.00
C GLY A 490 -13.16 -14.86 -7.61
N PRO A 491 -12.42 -13.75 -7.54
CA PRO A 491 -11.78 -13.27 -6.31
C PRO A 491 -12.77 -12.61 -5.33
N TYR A 492 -12.31 -12.46 -4.09
CA TYR A 492 -12.83 -11.44 -3.17
C TYR A 492 -12.46 -10.05 -3.68
N ILE A 493 -13.42 -9.12 -3.64
CA ILE A 493 -13.25 -7.74 -4.08
C ILE A 493 -12.88 -6.91 -2.84
N SER A 494 -11.65 -6.40 -2.76
CA SER A 494 -11.21 -5.54 -1.64
C SER A 494 -11.44 -4.07 -1.96
N ILE A 495 -11.95 -3.31 -0.98
CA ILE A 495 -12.20 -1.87 -1.05
C ILE A 495 -11.57 -1.17 0.16
N HIS A 496 -10.88 -0.05 -0.04
CA HIS A 496 -10.27 0.70 1.06
C HIS A 496 -11.30 1.53 1.87
N ASP A 497 -11.07 1.73 3.17
CA ASP A 497 -11.96 2.51 4.05
C ASP A 497 -12.03 4.01 3.74
N GLY A 498 -11.14 4.48 2.86
CA GLY A 498 -11.11 5.83 2.32
C GLY A 498 -10.66 6.92 3.28
N PHE A 499 -9.83 6.56 4.28
CA PHE A 499 -9.30 7.44 5.33
C PHE A 499 -10.40 8.00 6.26
N GLN A 500 -11.49 7.27 6.41
CA GLN A 500 -12.56 7.59 7.37
C GLN A 500 -12.75 6.47 8.41
N GLY A 501 -11.94 5.40 8.32
CA GLY A 501 -11.95 4.30 9.28
C GLY A 501 -13.08 3.31 9.06
N VAL A 502 -12.82 2.07 9.46
CA VAL A 502 -13.77 0.96 9.32
C VAL A 502 -15.19 1.14 9.89
N PRO A 503 -15.48 1.99 10.92
CA PRO A 503 -16.85 2.18 11.40
C PRO A 503 -17.82 2.80 10.38
N LEU A 504 -17.33 3.60 9.43
CA LEU A 504 -18.17 4.26 8.41
C LEU A 504 -18.84 3.25 7.44
N TRP A 505 -18.26 2.06 7.32
CA TRP A 505 -18.66 1.05 6.33
C TRP A 505 -19.63 -0.01 6.87
N LYS A 506 -20.05 0.11 8.13
CA LYS A 506 -21.06 -0.73 8.77
C LYS A 506 -22.27 -1.00 7.85
N GLY A 507 -22.57 -2.27 7.59
CA GLY A 507 -23.72 -2.70 6.79
C GLY A 507 -23.64 -2.40 5.29
N PHE A 508 -22.48 -1.99 4.77
CA PHE A 508 -22.25 -1.71 3.35
C PHE A 508 -22.73 -2.86 2.43
N LEU A 509 -23.56 -2.50 1.43
CA LEU A 509 -24.09 -3.38 0.39
C LEU A 509 -24.50 -4.76 0.93
N THR A 510 -25.44 -4.80 1.87
CA THR A 510 -25.77 -6.02 2.61
C THR A 510 -26.26 -7.11 1.65
N GLY A 511 -25.58 -8.26 1.60
CA GLY A 511 -25.84 -9.34 0.64
C GLY A 511 -24.90 -9.37 -0.59
N SER A 512 -23.95 -8.43 -0.69
CA SER A 512 -22.91 -8.41 -1.74
C SER A 512 -21.97 -9.61 -1.64
N ASP A 513 -21.58 -10.19 -2.77
CA ASP A 513 -20.81 -11.43 -2.78
C ASP A 513 -19.31 -11.17 -2.58
N ARG A 514 -18.78 -11.59 -1.42
CA ARG A 514 -17.34 -11.64 -1.11
C ARG A 514 -16.63 -10.30 -1.33
N ILE A 515 -17.11 -9.27 -0.63
CA ILE A 515 -16.40 -8.00 -0.44
C ILE A 515 -15.47 -8.11 0.79
N ILE A 516 -14.29 -7.49 0.72
CA ILE A 516 -13.38 -7.25 1.85
C ILE A 516 -13.27 -5.75 2.10
N LEU A 517 -13.27 -5.34 3.37
CA LEU A 517 -12.85 -3.99 3.76
C LEU A 517 -11.36 -3.98 4.07
N ASP A 518 -10.65 -3.11 3.39
CA ASP A 518 -9.24 -2.81 3.61
C ASP A 518 -9.10 -1.52 4.43
N THR A 519 -8.12 -1.48 5.34
CA THR A 519 -7.86 -0.32 6.21
C THR A 519 -6.36 -0.20 6.47
N HIS A 520 -5.84 1.02 6.44
CA HIS A 520 -4.40 1.29 6.51
C HIS A 520 -4.00 2.01 7.81
N PRO A 521 -3.96 1.32 8.97
CA PRO A 521 -3.63 1.92 10.26
C PRO A 521 -2.14 2.34 10.36
N TYR A 522 -1.93 3.66 10.44
CA TYR A 522 -0.64 4.29 10.73
C TYR A 522 -0.78 5.34 11.85
N PHE A 523 0.29 5.56 12.63
CA PHE A 523 0.41 6.75 13.51
C PHE A 523 1.32 7.83 12.90
N ALA A 524 2.24 7.48 11.99
CA ALA A 524 3.12 8.44 11.31
C ALA A 524 2.39 9.67 10.75
N PHE A 525 1.17 9.47 10.22
CA PHE A 525 0.41 10.48 9.48
C PHE A 525 -0.78 11.06 10.28
N ASP A 526 -0.81 10.88 11.60
CA ASP A 526 -1.87 11.45 12.47
C ASP A 526 -1.70 12.97 12.72
N GLY A 527 -0.60 13.56 12.25
CA GLY A 527 -0.25 14.98 12.41
C GLY A 527 0.24 15.35 13.82
N ALA A 528 0.32 14.39 14.74
CA ALA A 528 0.79 14.60 16.10
C ALA A 528 2.34 14.51 16.17
N PRO A 529 2.97 15.16 17.18
CA PRO A 529 4.43 15.23 17.23
C PRO A 529 5.10 13.95 17.76
N ASN A 530 4.33 12.94 18.14
CA ASN A 530 4.73 11.55 18.42
C ASN A 530 6.03 11.36 19.25
N ASN A 531 6.24 12.30 20.18
CA ASN A 531 7.45 12.46 21.01
C ASN A 531 7.66 11.41 22.11
N ALA A 532 6.68 10.52 22.36
CA ALA A 532 6.83 9.53 23.43
C ALA A 532 7.97 8.55 23.10
N PRO A 533 8.89 8.27 24.04
CA PRO A 533 10.04 7.43 23.75
C PRO A 533 9.59 5.97 23.53
N ILE A 534 10.00 5.39 22.41
CA ILE A 534 9.85 3.95 22.15
C ILE A 534 11.00 3.14 22.79
N ALA A 535 12.17 3.76 22.96
CA ALA A 535 13.35 3.17 23.57
C ALA A 535 13.32 3.32 25.11
N THR A 536 12.50 2.50 25.80
CA THR A 536 12.22 2.69 27.23
C THR A 536 12.94 1.72 28.18
N GLY A 537 13.27 0.50 27.72
CA GLY A 537 14.10 -0.46 28.46
C GLY A 537 14.06 -1.86 27.83
N LEU A 538 14.57 -2.86 28.55
CA LEU A 538 14.49 -4.28 28.17
C LEU A 538 13.61 -5.07 29.16
N GLY A 539 12.80 -5.99 28.63
CA GLY A 539 11.96 -6.90 29.42
C GLY A 539 10.61 -6.31 29.87
N THR A 540 9.85 -7.12 30.60
CA THR A 540 8.57 -6.71 31.20
C THR A 540 8.79 -5.62 32.25
N GLY A 541 7.94 -4.60 32.26
CA GLY A 541 8.12 -3.41 33.11
C GLY A 541 8.81 -2.22 32.44
N ALA A 542 9.40 -2.42 31.26
CA ALA A 542 10.23 -1.42 30.60
C ALA A 542 9.50 -0.17 30.09
N GLY A 543 8.17 -0.19 29.90
CA GLY A 543 7.42 0.89 29.22
C GLY A 543 7.22 2.17 30.04
N GLY A 544 7.57 2.16 31.33
CA GLY A 544 7.19 3.23 32.28
C GLY A 544 5.73 3.12 32.76
N ASP A 545 4.88 2.44 32.00
CA ASP A 545 3.55 1.95 32.39
C ASP A 545 3.60 0.69 33.28
N GLY A 546 4.68 -0.09 33.15
CA GLY A 546 4.92 -1.32 33.89
C GLY A 546 4.68 -2.62 33.12
N VAL A 547 4.39 -2.58 31.81
CA VAL A 547 4.02 -3.80 31.06
C VAL A 547 5.12 -4.30 30.11
N ALA A 548 5.41 -3.60 29.02
CA ALA A 548 6.32 -4.06 27.96
C ALA A 548 7.31 -2.97 27.50
N PRO A 549 8.39 -3.30 26.75
CA PRO A 549 9.18 -2.29 26.03
C PRO A 549 8.30 -1.52 25.03
N GLY A 550 8.74 -0.33 24.61
CA GLY A 550 8.04 0.46 23.58
C GLY A 550 7.26 1.66 24.11
N GLY A 551 7.20 1.86 25.43
CA GLY A 551 6.44 2.95 26.03
C GLY A 551 4.94 2.82 25.79
N THR A 552 4.27 3.93 25.49
CA THR A 552 2.82 3.96 25.21
C THR A 552 2.43 3.26 23.90
N TRP A 553 3.35 3.18 22.93
CA TRP A 553 3.03 2.84 21.54
C TRP A 553 2.39 1.46 21.34
N PRO A 554 2.86 0.37 21.99
CA PRO A 554 2.25 -0.94 21.82
C PRO A 554 0.81 -0.98 22.36
N LYS A 555 0.57 -0.36 23.52
CA LYS A 555 -0.80 -0.33 24.08
C LYS A 555 -1.71 0.57 23.24
N GLN A 556 -1.20 1.68 22.74
CA GLN A 556 -1.93 2.59 21.87
C GLN A 556 -2.36 1.90 20.56
N ALA A 557 -1.48 1.14 19.89
CA ALA A 557 -1.85 0.33 18.73
C ALA A 557 -3.00 -0.65 19.02
N CYS A 558 -2.90 -1.38 20.14
CA CYS A 558 -3.94 -2.31 20.58
C CYS A 558 -5.28 -1.61 20.89
N ASP A 559 -5.27 -0.55 21.69
CA ASP A 559 -6.47 0.18 22.11
C ASP A 559 -7.14 0.89 20.92
N SER A 560 -6.36 1.44 19.97
CA SER A 560 -6.88 2.11 18.78
C SER A 560 -7.50 1.15 17.75
N TRP A 561 -6.89 -0.02 17.53
CA TRP A 561 -7.22 -0.84 16.35
C TRP A 561 -7.95 -2.14 16.68
N ALA A 562 -7.61 -2.85 17.77
CA ALA A 562 -8.12 -4.21 18.02
C ALA A 562 -9.65 -4.25 18.16
N GLY A 563 -10.22 -3.32 18.94
CA GLY A 563 -11.67 -3.18 19.10
C GLY A 563 -12.38 -2.75 17.82
N SER A 564 -11.74 -1.88 17.03
CA SER A 564 -12.30 -1.34 15.78
C SER A 564 -12.38 -2.40 14.68
N LEU A 565 -11.27 -3.12 14.41
CA LEU A 565 -11.25 -4.19 13.41
C LEU A 565 -12.10 -5.40 13.82
N ASN A 566 -12.16 -5.77 15.10
CA ASN A 566 -13.11 -6.81 15.55
C ASN A 566 -14.57 -6.39 15.36
N THR A 567 -14.90 -5.11 15.63
CA THR A 567 -16.24 -4.57 15.40
C THR A 567 -16.58 -4.57 13.90
N SER A 568 -15.62 -4.23 13.04
CA SER A 568 -15.76 -4.32 11.58
C SER A 568 -15.99 -5.77 11.12
N ARG A 569 -15.20 -6.74 11.62
CA ARG A 569 -15.41 -8.18 11.32
C ARG A 569 -16.80 -8.70 11.68
N ILE A 570 -17.47 -8.07 12.64
CA ILE A 570 -18.86 -8.39 13.06
C ILE A 570 -19.91 -7.62 12.23
N GLN A 571 -19.64 -6.38 11.80
CA GLN A 571 -20.64 -5.43 11.28
C GLN A 571 -20.49 -5.05 9.79
N PHE A 572 -19.37 -5.41 9.16
CA PHE A 572 -19.10 -5.31 7.73
C PHE A 572 -19.08 -6.70 7.09
N GLY A 573 -18.17 -7.55 7.55
CA GLY A 573 -17.78 -8.81 6.91
C GLY A 573 -16.29 -9.03 7.03
N VAL A 574 -15.64 -9.62 6.03
CA VAL A 574 -14.19 -9.81 6.05
C VAL A 574 -13.49 -8.44 6.04
N THR A 575 -12.59 -8.22 7.01
CA THR A 575 -11.82 -6.97 7.16
C THR A 575 -10.35 -7.33 7.39
N VAL A 576 -9.44 -6.66 6.68
CA VAL A 576 -7.99 -6.86 6.76
C VAL A 576 -7.28 -5.52 6.93
N ALA A 577 -6.04 -5.53 7.43
CA ALA A 577 -5.14 -4.39 7.34
C ALA A 577 -4.16 -4.59 6.17
N GLY A 578 -4.53 -4.12 4.97
CA GLY A 578 -3.72 -4.18 3.75
C GLY A 578 -2.44 -3.37 3.81
N GLU A 579 -2.34 -2.43 4.76
CA GLU A 579 -1.10 -1.76 5.12
C GLU A 579 -1.01 -1.43 6.61
N PHE A 580 0.17 -1.63 7.18
CA PHE A 580 0.64 -1.00 8.42
C PHE A 580 2.18 -1.08 8.45
N SER A 581 2.86 -0.30 9.27
CA SER A 581 4.32 -0.38 9.41
C SER A 581 4.77 -0.17 10.86
N ASN A 582 6.08 -0.11 11.12
CA ASN A 582 6.59 0.37 12.40
C ASN A 582 6.65 1.92 12.49
N GLY A 583 6.04 2.62 11.52
CA GLY A 583 5.87 4.08 11.48
C GLY A 583 4.95 4.58 12.57
N TYR A 584 5.44 4.57 13.82
CA TYR A 584 4.85 5.30 14.94
C TYR A 584 5.16 6.82 14.85
N ASN A 585 6.14 7.18 14.01
CA ASN A 585 6.47 8.53 13.62
C ASN A 585 6.71 8.60 12.10
N ASP A 586 6.76 9.81 11.56
CA ASP A 586 7.07 10.10 10.15
C ASP A 586 8.56 10.37 9.88
N CYS A 587 9.44 9.86 10.74
CA CYS A 587 10.86 9.85 10.45
C CYS A 587 11.20 8.74 9.44
N GLY A 588 11.54 9.18 8.24
CA GLY A 588 12.19 8.39 7.23
C GLY A 588 12.47 9.26 6.02
N LYS A 589 13.55 8.99 5.31
CA LYS A 589 13.77 9.50 3.96
C LYS A 589 13.75 8.32 3.02
N PHE A 590 12.94 8.38 1.98
CA PHE A 590 13.10 7.42 0.89
C PHE A 590 14.33 7.76 0.05
N ILE A 591 14.71 9.05 -0.04
CA ILE A 591 15.90 9.54 -0.76
C ILE A 591 16.46 10.80 -0.07
N LEU A 592 17.78 11.02 -0.09
CA LEU A 592 18.46 12.21 -0.66
C LEU A 592 19.96 12.15 -0.35
N ALA A 593 20.77 11.94 -1.40
CA ALA A 593 22.18 12.30 -1.36
C ALA A 593 22.26 13.84 -1.42
N GLY A 594 23.03 14.45 -0.51
CA GLY A 594 22.89 15.89 -0.22
C GLY A 594 23.36 16.80 -1.35
N TYR A 595 22.60 17.88 -1.60
CA TYR A 595 23.04 19.01 -2.42
C TYR A 595 23.13 20.28 -1.57
N THR A 596 24.18 20.38 -0.76
CA THR A 596 24.50 21.61 -0.02
C THR A 596 25.07 22.63 -1.01
N LEU A 597 24.28 23.63 -1.40
CA LEU A 597 24.83 24.83 -2.04
C LEU A 597 25.64 25.62 -1.00
N GLU A 598 26.96 25.53 -1.10
CA GLU A 598 27.93 26.13 -0.19
C GLU A 598 27.99 27.67 -0.32
N TYR A 599 26.90 28.39 -0.06
CA TYR A 599 26.94 29.85 0.19
C TYR A 599 25.70 30.44 0.91
N THR A 600 25.26 29.90 2.05
CA THR A 600 24.53 30.67 3.08
C THR A 600 24.39 29.90 4.40
N GLU A 601 24.40 30.59 5.54
CA GLU A 601 24.25 30.00 6.90
C GLU A 601 22.81 29.57 7.25
N LYS A 602 21.99 29.22 6.25
CA LYS A 602 20.69 28.60 6.45
C LYS A 602 20.70 27.19 5.86
N LYS A 603 20.84 26.19 6.73
CA LYS A 603 20.27 24.87 6.45
C LYS A 603 18.80 25.08 6.09
N SER A 604 18.41 24.68 4.90
CA SER A 604 17.03 24.40 4.54
C SER A 604 16.86 22.89 4.51
N ASP A 605 15.90 22.37 5.28
CA ASP A 605 15.68 20.92 5.44
C ASP A 605 14.94 20.31 4.23
N LEU A 606 15.42 20.63 3.02
CA LEU A 606 15.00 20.03 1.76
C LEU A 606 15.32 18.54 1.80
N GLY A 607 14.28 17.74 2.00
CA GLY A 607 14.36 16.31 2.27
C GLY A 607 13.17 15.59 1.68
N LEU A 608 13.40 14.36 1.25
CA LEU A 608 12.40 13.50 0.65
C LEU A 608 11.79 12.60 1.76
N TYR A 609 10.97 13.23 2.62
CA TYR A 609 10.37 12.64 3.82
C TYR A 609 9.11 11.82 3.53
N LEU A 610 8.71 10.95 4.46
CA LEU A 610 7.50 10.10 4.33
C LEU A 610 6.23 10.88 3.97
N ASN A 611 6.10 12.14 4.43
CA ASN A 611 5.00 13.06 4.08
C ASN A 611 5.11 13.67 2.66
N GLY A 612 5.96 13.12 1.79
CA GLY A 612 6.12 13.54 0.42
C GLY A 612 6.99 14.78 0.20
N VAL A 613 6.45 15.79 -0.49
CA VAL A 613 7.20 16.87 -1.15
C VAL A 613 7.58 17.99 -0.19
N ASN A 614 8.87 18.13 0.12
CA ASN A 614 9.36 19.03 1.17
C ASN A 614 8.58 18.91 2.50
N GLY A 615 7.94 17.77 2.74
CA GLY A 615 7.06 17.58 3.89
C GLY A 615 7.88 17.66 5.17
N THR A 616 7.59 18.64 6.03
CA THR A 616 8.16 18.64 7.37
C THR A 616 7.67 17.41 8.11
N THR A 617 8.59 16.69 8.74
CA THR A 617 8.23 15.70 9.77
C THR A 617 7.47 16.41 10.89
N HIS A 618 6.37 15.81 11.33
CA HIS A 618 5.60 16.22 12.50
C HIS A 618 6.31 15.80 13.79
N PHE A 619 7.10 14.70 13.76
CA PHE A 619 7.88 14.22 14.88
C PHE A 619 8.74 15.33 15.50
N GLY A 620 8.51 15.62 16.78
CA GLY A 620 9.20 16.71 17.49
C GLY A 620 10.59 16.33 18.04
N GLY A 621 11.08 15.13 17.74
CA GLY A 621 12.42 14.66 18.09
C GLY A 621 13.39 14.69 16.90
N ASP A 622 14.61 14.20 17.11
CA ASP A 622 15.60 14.11 16.02
C ASP A 622 15.37 12.84 15.19
N CYS A 623 15.00 13.01 13.91
CA CYS A 623 14.88 11.91 12.97
C CYS A 623 16.21 11.27 12.56
N SER A 624 17.38 11.85 12.87
CA SER A 624 18.69 11.27 12.47
C SER A 624 18.85 9.82 12.94
N LEU A 625 18.41 9.52 14.18
CA LEU A 625 18.35 8.19 14.76
C LEU A 625 17.53 7.21 13.90
N PHE A 626 16.42 7.67 13.34
CA PHE A 626 15.52 6.84 12.54
C PHE A 626 15.92 6.76 11.06
N MET A 627 17.04 7.37 10.64
CA MET A 627 17.61 7.22 9.30
C MET A 627 18.64 6.08 9.21
N ASP A 628 19.11 5.52 10.33
CA ASP A 628 20.07 4.41 10.34
C ASP A 628 19.83 3.41 11.49
N ALA A 629 19.31 2.23 11.14
CA ALA A 629 19.11 1.12 12.08
C ALA A 629 20.41 0.46 12.60
N SER A 630 21.57 0.74 11.99
CA SER A 630 22.87 0.28 12.49
C SER A 630 23.20 0.91 13.85
N THR A 631 22.76 2.16 14.08
CA THR A 631 22.92 2.89 15.34
C THR A 631 22.00 2.40 16.47
N TRP A 632 20.98 1.60 16.17
CA TRP A 632 19.93 1.25 17.13
C TRP A 632 20.43 0.27 18.19
N ASN A 633 20.37 0.70 19.45
CA ASN A 633 20.62 -0.16 20.60
C ASN A 633 19.48 -1.17 20.85
N ASP A 634 19.75 -2.17 21.68
CA ASP A 634 18.82 -3.27 21.97
C ASP A 634 17.48 -2.78 22.54
N THR A 635 17.49 -1.71 23.34
CA THR A 635 16.30 -1.10 23.93
C THR A 635 15.37 -0.48 22.86
N LEU A 636 15.94 0.22 21.86
CA LEU A 636 15.18 0.74 20.72
C LEU A 636 14.64 -0.40 19.86
N LYS A 637 15.46 -1.41 19.56
CA LYS A 637 15.04 -2.61 18.80
C LYS A 637 13.93 -3.39 19.51
N ALA A 638 14.00 -3.53 20.83
CA ALA A 638 12.97 -4.15 21.65
C ALA A 638 11.65 -3.35 21.66
N GLY A 639 11.73 -2.02 21.72
CA GLY A 639 10.55 -1.15 21.65
C GLY A 639 9.86 -1.18 20.29
N VAL A 640 10.61 -1.11 19.20
CA VAL A 640 10.09 -1.26 17.82
C VAL A 640 9.46 -2.64 17.62
N LYS A 641 10.11 -3.71 18.11
CA LYS A 641 9.55 -5.07 18.07
C LYS A 641 8.27 -5.21 18.90
N ALA A 642 8.20 -4.60 20.07
CA ALA A 642 7.01 -4.59 20.91
C ALA A 642 5.84 -3.85 20.24
N PHE A 643 6.12 -2.76 19.53
CA PHE A 643 5.13 -2.07 18.70
C PHE A 643 4.64 -2.96 17.55
N ALA A 644 5.56 -3.56 16.78
CA ALA A 644 5.22 -4.49 15.69
C ALA A 644 4.29 -5.63 16.16
N MET A 645 4.59 -6.24 17.31
CA MET A 645 3.82 -7.32 17.93
C MET A 645 2.40 -6.89 18.29
N ALA A 646 2.24 -5.69 18.86
CA ALA A 646 0.93 -5.11 19.16
C ALA A 646 0.13 -4.82 17.88
N SER A 647 0.75 -4.19 16.87
CA SER A 647 0.12 -3.90 15.58
C SER A 647 -0.38 -5.18 14.90
N MET A 648 0.42 -6.25 14.91
CA MET A 648 0.07 -7.55 14.34
C MET A 648 -1.11 -8.24 15.07
N ASP A 649 -1.17 -8.17 16.41
CA ASP A 649 -2.27 -8.77 17.18
C ASP A 649 -3.56 -7.95 17.11
N ALA A 650 -3.45 -6.62 17.03
CA ALA A 650 -4.59 -5.73 16.89
C ALA A 650 -5.26 -5.89 15.50
N THR A 651 -4.45 -6.01 14.45
CA THR A 651 -4.94 -6.16 13.07
C THR A 651 -5.35 -7.59 12.72
N GLN A 652 -4.61 -8.60 13.21
CA GLN A 652 -4.82 -10.06 13.09
C GLN A 652 -4.71 -10.68 11.68
N ASP A 653 -5.18 -9.98 10.65
CA ASP A 653 -5.06 -10.35 9.24
C ASP A 653 -4.47 -9.13 8.54
N TRP A 654 -3.20 -9.20 8.17
CA TRP A 654 -2.39 -8.01 7.90
C TRP A 654 -1.36 -8.19 6.79
N PHE A 655 -0.99 -7.07 6.17
CA PHE A 655 0.11 -6.94 5.24
C PHE A 655 0.99 -5.75 5.66
N PHE A 656 2.26 -5.99 5.98
CA PHE A 656 3.17 -4.93 6.40
C PHE A 656 3.67 -4.11 5.18
N TRP A 657 3.67 -2.78 5.26
CA TRP A 657 4.28 -1.86 4.28
C TRP A 657 5.72 -1.53 4.71
N THR A 658 6.76 -2.02 4.03
CA THR A 658 6.81 -2.94 2.88
C THR A 658 7.83 -4.06 3.15
N TRP A 659 7.91 -5.08 2.28
CA TRP A 659 8.89 -6.17 2.42
C TRP A 659 10.33 -5.63 2.58
N LYS A 660 10.72 -4.67 1.74
CA LYS A 660 12.01 -4.00 1.83
C LYS A 660 11.98 -2.62 1.18
N VAL A 661 12.81 -1.72 1.71
CA VAL A 661 13.15 -0.44 1.07
C VAL A 661 14.57 -0.53 0.51
N ARG A 662 14.83 0.10 -0.64
CA ARG A 662 16.16 0.07 -1.28
C ARG A 662 17.15 0.99 -0.56
N HIS A 663 18.40 0.55 -0.46
CA HIS A 663 19.52 1.39 -0.04
C HIS A 663 19.86 2.41 -1.14
N PRO A 664 20.25 3.65 -0.81
CA PRO A 664 20.78 4.61 -1.78
C PRO A 664 22.22 4.19 -2.14
N LEU A 665 22.41 3.56 -3.31
CA LEU A 665 23.70 3.00 -3.71
C LEU A 665 24.75 4.07 -4.02
N SER A 666 25.96 3.89 -3.47
CA SER A 666 27.13 4.65 -3.85
C SER A 666 27.74 4.12 -5.15
N ILE A 667 27.96 5.01 -6.13
CA ILE A 667 28.78 4.70 -7.29
C ILE A 667 30.25 4.80 -6.87
N SER A 668 30.90 3.65 -6.70
CA SER A 668 32.35 3.58 -6.73
C SER A 668 32.80 3.68 -8.19
N LEU A 669 33.26 4.87 -8.59
CA LEU A 669 34.03 5.01 -9.83
C LEU A 669 35.33 4.24 -9.66
N CYS A 670 35.63 3.34 -10.60
CA CYS A 670 36.94 2.69 -10.66
C CYS A 670 37.98 3.71 -11.12
N ASP A 671 38.98 4.00 -10.28
CA ASP A 671 40.05 4.94 -10.60
C ASP A 671 40.82 4.50 -11.86
N GLY A 672 40.81 5.32 -12.91
CA GLY A 672 41.67 5.14 -14.07
C GLY A 672 41.08 5.57 -15.40
N PHE A 673 41.03 6.88 -15.64
CA PHE A 673 41.60 7.56 -16.84
C PHE A 673 41.09 9.00 -16.89
N SER A 674 41.97 9.98 -16.67
CA SER A 674 41.66 11.36 -17.00
C SER A 674 41.75 11.55 -18.52
N ASN A 675 40.79 12.28 -19.10
CA ASN A 675 41.02 13.60 -19.68
C ASN A 675 39.72 14.13 -20.32
N ASP A 676 39.38 15.37 -19.98
CA ASP A 676 38.53 16.29 -20.75
C ASP A 676 37.18 15.77 -21.31
N ASN A 677 36.16 15.78 -20.45
CA ASN A 677 34.92 16.52 -20.71
C ASN A 677 34.19 16.82 -19.38
N VAL A 678 33.24 17.76 -19.40
CA VAL A 678 32.61 18.31 -18.18
C VAL A 678 31.68 17.28 -17.53
N HIS A 679 32.18 16.58 -16.51
CA HIS A 679 31.36 15.79 -15.60
C HIS A 679 30.74 16.69 -14.52
N THR A 680 29.42 16.74 -14.48
CA THR A 680 28.67 17.15 -13.28
C THR A 680 28.95 16.13 -12.17
N GLN A 681 29.64 16.55 -11.11
CA GLN A 681 29.91 15.69 -9.96
C GLN A 681 28.62 15.45 -9.16
N ILE A 682 28.06 14.26 -9.29
CA ILE A 682 27.03 13.75 -8.38
C ILE A 682 27.74 13.30 -7.10
N GLY A 683 27.33 13.83 -5.95
CA GLY A 683 27.91 13.49 -4.65
C GLY A 683 27.69 12.00 -4.28
N PRO A 684 28.54 11.41 -3.43
CA PRO A 684 28.38 10.03 -3.02
C PRO A 684 27.06 9.85 -2.26
N ALA A 685 26.30 8.81 -2.63
CA ALA A 685 25.23 8.33 -1.79
C ALA A 685 25.80 7.75 -0.48
N LEU A 686 25.00 7.82 0.58
CA LEU A 686 25.38 7.35 1.91
C LEU A 686 25.46 5.83 1.94
N ASP A 687 26.70 5.33 2.09
CA ASP A 687 27.18 4.13 2.81
C ASP A 687 26.45 2.76 2.71
N GLY A 688 25.33 2.66 2.01
CA GLY A 688 24.53 1.44 1.97
C GLY A 688 23.58 1.29 3.16
N VAL A 689 23.09 2.37 3.76
CA VAL A 689 22.08 2.35 4.84
C VAL A 689 20.64 2.54 4.31
N VAL A 690 19.67 1.81 4.87
CA VAL A 690 18.23 2.05 4.57
C VAL A 690 17.73 3.26 5.37
N GLN A 691 17.30 4.31 4.67
CA GLN A 691 16.91 5.59 5.28
C GLN A 691 15.44 5.68 5.78
N SER A 692 14.65 4.61 5.61
CA SER A 692 13.32 4.44 6.22
C SER A 692 13.16 3.04 6.87
N PRO A 693 14.00 2.69 7.88
CA PRO A 693 14.07 1.36 8.47
C PRO A 693 12.79 0.87 9.15
N LEU A 694 11.93 1.79 9.62
CA LEU A 694 10.61 1.48 10.19
C LEU A 694 9.63 0.87 9.14
N TRP A 695 9.98 0.93 7.86
CA TRP A 695 9.15 0.53 6.72
C TRP A 695 9.73 -0.67 5.95
N SER A 696 10.72 -1.37 6.52
CA SER A 696 11.43 -2.47 5.87
C SER A 696 11.37 -3.75 6.71
N TYR A 697 10.42 -4.63 6.39
CA TYR A 697 10.19 -5.89 7.13
C TYR A 697 11.44 -6.77 7.19
N SER A 698 12.09 -6.97 6.04
CA SER A 698 13.30 -7.78 5.88
C SER A 698 14.50 -7.22 6.68
N LEU A 699 14.68 -5.90 6.70
CA LEU A 699 15.71 -5.25 7.53
C LEU A 699 15.43 -5.47 9.02
N GLY A 700 14.16 -5.41 9.42
CA GLY A 700 13.72 -5.65 10.80
C GLY A 700 13.93 -7.09 11.27
N LEU A 701 13.76 -8.08 10.39
CA LEU A 701 14.19 -9.45 10.66
C LEU A 701 15.71 -9.54 10.85
N GLN A 702 16.49 -8.99 9.91
CA GLN A 702 17.95 -9.04 9.92
C GLN A 702 18.57 -8.37 11.16
N ASN A 703 17.94 -7.30 11.67
CA ASN A 703 18.44 -6.49 12.78
C ASN A 703 17.71 -6.74 14.11
N GLY A 704 16.83 -7.74 14.18
CA GLY A 704 16.18 -8.20 15.41
C GLY A 704 15.04 -7.32 15.95
N PHE A 705 14.59 -6.29 15.21
CA PHE A 705 13.48 -5.42 15.60
C PHE A 705 12.10 -5.86 15.08
N MET A 706 11.99 -7.09 14.55
CA MET A 706 10.73 -7.76 14.19
C MET A 706 10.60 -9.14 14.87
N PRO A 707 9.38 -9.68 15.05
CA PRO A 707 9.21 -11.10 15.35
C PRO A 707 9.79 -11.99 14.26
N THR A 708 10.35 -13.14 14.66
CA THR A 708 10.89 -14.15 13.73
C THR A 708 9.82 -15.15 13.30
N ASP A 709 8.81 -15.39 14.15
CA ASP A 709 7.58 -16.10 13.81
C ASP A 709 6.42 -15.09 13.94
N PRO A 710 5.65 -14.80 12.87
CA PRO A 710 4.57 -13.80 12.93
C PRO A 710 3.45 -14.18 13.91
N ARG A 711 3.36 -15.45 14.31
CA ARG A 711 2.36 -15.96 15.26
C ARG A 711 2.68 -15.63 16.72
N ASP A 712 3.92 -15.23 17.03
CA ASP A 712 4.33 -14.82 18.39
C ASP A 712 3.50 -13.61 18.89
N SER A 713 2.90 -12.84 17.97
CA SER A 713 2.00 -11.72 18.28
C SER A 713 0.69 -12.15 18.94
N ALA A 714 0.22 -13.38 18.77
CA ALA A 714 -1.14 -13.78 19.14
C ALA A 714 -1.43 -13.65 20.65
N GLY A 715 -2.31 -12.71 21.01
CA GLY A 715 -2.67 -12.37 22.39
C GLY A 715 -1.77 -11.30 23.04
N TYR A 716 -0.86 -10.66 22.30
CA TYR A 716 -0.02 -9.58 22.81
C TYR A 716 -0.85 -8.41 23.35
N CYS A 717 -1.90 -7.98 22.68
CA CYS A 717 -2.82 -6.93 23.16
C CYS A 717 -3.56 -7.34 24.44
N ALA A 718 -3.93 -8.61 24.58
CA ALA A 718 -4.49 -9.11 25.83
C ALA A 718 -3.46 -9.09 26.98
N SER A 719 -2.17 -9.30 26.68
CA SER A 719 -1.09 -9.16 27.66
C SER A 719 -0.84 -7.70 28.09
N LEU A 720 -1.18 -6.73 27.24
CA LEU A 720 -1.18 -5.29 27.54
C LEU A 720 -2.45 -4.81 28.27
N GLY A 721 -3.40 -5.69 28.56
CA GLY A 721 -4.66 -5.34 29.22
C GLY A 721 -5.62 -4.54 28.31
N THR A 722 -5.50 -4.66 26.99
CA THR A 722 -6.50 -4.12 26.06
C THR A 722 -7.73 -5.01 26.06
N GLU A 723 -8.85 -4.50 26.61
CA GLU A 723 -10.16 -5.13 26.46
C GLU A 723 -10.71 -4.82 25.06
N SER A 724 -11.05 -5.86 24.29
CA SER A 724 -11.77 -5.71 23.02
C SER A 724 -12.88 -6.77 22.92
N VAL A 725 -13.94 -6.46 22.19
CA VAL A 725 -14.96 -7.47 21.84
C VAL A 725 -14.32 -8.48 20.89
N PRO A 726 -14.21 -9.77 21.25
CA PRO A 726 -13.54 -10.74 20.38
C PRO A 726 -14.42 -11.09 19.18
N PHE A 727 -13.84 -11.06 17.98
CA PHE A 727 -14.46 -11.72 16.83
C PHE A 727 -14.43 -13.24 17.01
N ASN A 728 -15.55 -13.93 16.72
CA ASN A 728 -15.72 -15.36 16.97
C ASN A 728 -15.26 -16.27 15.81
N GLY A 729 -14.55 -15.71 14.81
CA GLY A 729 -14.12 -16.43 13.61
C GLY A 729 -15.22 -16.78 12.61
N THR A 730 -16.46 -16.28 12.81
CA THR A 730 -17.63 -16.65 11.99
C THR A 730 -18.24 -15.44 11.30
N PHE A 731 -18.17 -15.43 9.96
CA PHE A 731 -18.86 -14.46 9.11
C PHE A 731 -20.29 -14.91 8.75
N GLN A 732 -21.11 -13.99 8.23
CA GLN A 732 -22.39 -14.34 7.60
C GLN A 732 -22.14 -15.11 6.31
N SER A 733 -22.99 -16.08 5.97
CA SER A 733 -22.79 -16.97 4.82
C SER A 733 -22.56 -16.22 3.50
N TRP A 734 -23.29 -15.12 3.27
CA TRP A 734 -23.15 -14.32 2.04
C TRP A 734 -21.80 -13.59 1.93
N GLN A 735 -21.19 -13.20 3.06
CA GLN A 735 -19.88 -12.53 3.10
C GLN A 735 -18.74 -13.45 2.63
N THR A 736 -18.95 -14.77 2.67
CA THR A 736 -17.99 -15.78 2.17
C THR A 736 -18.50 -16.58 0.97
N GLY A 737 -19.52 -16.09 0.26
CA GLY A 737 -20.01 -16.71 -0.98
C GLY A 737 -20.94 -17.91 -0.78
N GLY A 738 -21.42 -18.14 0.43
CA GLY A 738 -22.49 -19.08 0.74
C GLY A 738 -23.89 -18.49 0.53
N VAL A 739 -24.88 -19.10 1.18
CA VAL A 739 -26.31 -18.75 1.03
C VAL A 739 -26.54 -17.24 1.25
N GLY A 740 -27.22 -16.61 0.27
CA GLY A 740 -27.55 -15.18 0.27
C GLY A 740 -26.57 -14.30 -0.52
N ALA A 741 -25.42 -14.82 -0.94
CA ALA A 741 -24.47 -14.08 -1.78
C ALA A 741 -25.12 -13.54 -3.07
N GLY A 742 -24.74 -12.33 -3.46
CA GLY A 742 -25.29 -11.62 -4.63
C GLY A 742 -26.72 -11.09 -4.45
N THR A 743 -27.40 -11.42 -3.35
CA THR A 743 -28.75 -10.93 -3.06
C THR A 743 -28.67 -9.61 -2.29
N ILE A 744 -28.13 -8.58 -2.94
CA ILE A 744 -27.94 -7.25 -2.34
C ILE A 744 -29.31 -6.66 -1.94
N ALA A 745 -29.37 -6.04 -0.76
CA ALA A 745 -30.57 -5.40 -0.24
C ALA A 745 -31.14 -4.37 -1.23
N ALA A 746 -32.46 -4.43 -1.44
CA ALA A 746 -33.14 -3.58 -2.42
C ALA A 746 -32.99 -2.07 -2.13
N SER A 747 -32.86 -1.70 -0.86
CA SER A 747 -32.49 -0.33 -0.42
C SER A 747 -31.19 0.14 -1.06
N ASP A 748 -30.17 -0.70 -1.00
CA ASP A 748 -28.80 -0.37 -1.36
C ASP A 748 -28.70 -0.29 -2.89
N THR A 749 -29.36 -1.20 -3.61
CA THR A 749 -29.50 -1.11 -5.07
C THR A 749 -30.30 0.11 -5.53
N ALA A 750 -31.27 0.59 -4.73
CA ALA A 750 -32.04 1.78 -5.05
C ALA A 750 -31.28 3.09 -4.77
N SER A 751 -30.45 3.12 -3.71
CA SER A 751 -29.62 4.27 -3.36
C SER A 751 -28.37 4.42 -4.24
N PHE A 752 -27.73 3.30 -4.60
CA PHE A 752 -26.38 3.31 -5.21
C PHE A 752 -26.32 2.68 -6.62
N GLY A 753 -27.44 2.14 -7.13
CA GLY A 753 -27.50 1.47 -8.45
C GLY A 753 -27.51 2.43 -9.64
N ALA A 754 -27.61 3.74 -9.43
CA ALA A 754 -27.59 4.74 -10.49
C ALA A 754 -26.17 4.93 -11.07
N TRP A 755 -26.05 4.91 -12.40
CA TRP A 755 -24.80 5.16 -13.11
C TRP A 755 -25.04 6.06 -14.35
N PRO A 756 -24.44 7.26 -14.43
CA PRO A 756 -23.61 7.92 -13.42
C PRO A 756 -24.32 8.10 -12.07
N PRO A 757 -23.57 8.33 -10.96
CA PRO A 757 -24.14 8.73 -9.68
C PRO A 757 -24.97 10.02 -9.82
N ALA A 758 -25.93 10.25 -8.92
CA ALA A 758 -26.84 11.39 -9.02
C ALA A 758 -26.13 12.76 -8.84
N THR A 759 -25.00 12.79 -8.16
CA THR A 759 -24.16 13.96 -7.88
C THR A 759 -22.68 13.57 -7.94
N LEU A 760 -21.81 14.53 -8.25
CA LEU A 760 -20.35 14.41 -8.14
C LEU A 760 -19.78 15.66 -7.45
N SER A 761 -18.66 15.50 -6.75
CA SER A 761 -17.96 16.60 -6.09
C SER A 761 -17.29 17.55 -7.09
N SER A 762 -16.94 18.75 -6.63
CA SER A 762 -16.23 19.79 -7.39
C SER A 762 -16.85 20.19 -8.74
N VAL A 763 -18.15 19.95 -8.94
CA VAL A 763 -18.86 20.35 -10.17
C VAL A 763 -20.31 20.74 -9.88
N SER A 764 -20.84 21.70 -10.66
CA SER A 764 -22.15 22.33 -10.41
C SER A 764 -23.26 21.92 -11.39
N VAL A 765 -22.98 20.99 -12.30
CA VAL A 765 -23.95 20.42 -13.25
C VAL A 765 -24.24 18.96 -12.92
N ALA A 766 -25.38 18.45 -13.38
CA ALA A 766 -25.73 17.03 -13.21
C ALA A 766 -24.66 16.12 -13.89
N PRO A 767 -24.26 14.99 -13.28
CA PRO A 767 -23.28 14.07 -13.84
C PRO A 767 -23.57 13.57 -15.28
N THR A 768 -24.84 13.56 -15.69
CA THR A 768 -25.27 13.24 -17.07
C THR A 768 -24.89 14.31 -18.12
N LEU A 769 -24.34 15.45 -17.70
CA LEU A 769 -23.89 16.55 -18.56
C LEU A 769 -22.35 16.66 -18.61
N LEU A 770 -21.63 15.75 -17.95
CA LEU A 770 -20.17 15.75 -17.93
C LEU A 770 -19.57 15.03 -19.14
N PRO A 771 -18.29 15.32 -19.47
CA PRO A 771 -17.42 14.44 -20.21
C PRO A 771 -17.69 12.95 -19.97
N THR A 772 -17.89 12.25 -21.08
CA THR A 772 -18.02 10.80 -21.13
C THR A 772 -17.24 10.26 -22.33
N TYR A 773 -16.72 9.05 -22.14
CA TYR A 773 -16.08 8.26 -23.19
C TYR A 773 -17.08 7.31 -23.85
N THR A 774 -16.73 6.84 -25.05
CA THR A 774 -17.58 5.99 -25.89
C THR A 774 -16.90 4.64 -26.15
N PRO A 775 -17.60 3.49 -26.03
CA PRO A 775 -17.01 2.17 -26.20
C PRO A 775 -16.81 1.86 -27.70
N THR A 776 -15.60 2.08 -28.23
CA THR A 776 -15.33 1.91 -29.67
C THR A 776 -14.07 1.11 -30.02
N THR A 777 -13.19 0.83 -29.06
CA THR A 777 -11.93 0.09 -29.30
C THR A 777 -12.03 -1.34 -28.82
N SER A 778 -11.33 -2.26 -29.49
CA SER A 778 -11.20 -3.66 -29.07
C SER A 778 -10.47 -3.78 -27.73
N ILE A 779 -10.92 -4.70 -26.89
CA ILE A 779 -10.41 -4.88 -25.53
C ILE A 779 -8.92 -5.26 -25.53
N PRO A 780 -8.04 -4.61 -24.72
CA PRO A 780 -6.68 -5.05 -24.53
C PRO A 780 -6.63 -6.32 -23.66
N THR A 781 -6.19 -7.44 -24.22
CA THR A 781 -6.07 -8.71 -23.50
C THR A 781 -4.68 -8.85 -22.87
N LEU A 782 -4.62 -8.98 -21.54
CA LEU A 782 -3.39 -9.32 -20.82
C LEU A 782 -2.94 -10.74 -21.17
N THR A 783 -1.65 -10.96 -21.41
CA THR A 783 -1.13 -12.27 -21.87
C THR A 783 -0.21 -12.92 -20.83
N TRP A 784 -0.13 -14.26 -20.85
CA TRP A 784 0.91 -14.97 -20.12
C TRP A 784 2.21 -14.92 -20.91
N THR A 785 3.05 -13.93 -20.62
CA THR A 785 4.42 -13.84 -21.13
C THR A 785 5.33 -13.39 -19.99
N THR A 786 6.38 -14.16 -19.68
CA THR A 786 7.42 -13.74 -18.71
C THR A 786 8.61 -13.12 -19.46
N PRO A 787 9.36 -12.17 -18.87
CA PRO A 787 10.60 -11.69 -19.45
C PRO A 787 11.57 -12.85 -19.68
N THR A 788 12.27 -12.85 -20.82
CA THR A 788 13.44 -13.73 -20.99
C THR A 788 14.54 -13.21 -20.05
N PRO A 789 15.18 -14.05 -19.21
CA PRO A 789 16.22 -13.59 -18.30
C PRO A 789 17.34 -12.85 -19.04
N THR A 790 17.58 -11.60 -18.66
CA THR A 790 18.64 -10.76 -19.23
C THR A 790 19.99 -11.44 -18.99
N ALA A 791 20.64 -11.92 -20.05
CA ALA A 791 21.76 -12.87 -19.94
C ALA A 791 22.99 -12.24 -19.25
N ALA A 792 23.19 -12.59 -17.97
CA ALA A 792 24.21 -12.01 -17.11
C ALA A 792 25.64 -12.47 -17.46
N GLY A 793 26.25 -11.78 -18.44
CA GLY A 793 27.70 -11.58 -18.57
C GLY A 793 28.60 -12.80 -18.81
N SER A 794 28.06 -14.01 -18.86
CA SER A 794 28.81 -15.26 -18.97
C SER A 794 28.45 -16.03 -20.23
N GLY A 795 29.47 -16.50 -20.96
CA GLY A 795 29.34 -17.19 -22.25
C GLY A 795 28.80 -18.63 -22.17
N SER A 796 27.96 -18.93 -21.19
CA SER A 796 27.21 -20.20 -21.16
C SER A 796 26.15 -20.16 -22.26
N ALA A 797 25.93 -21.28 -22.95
CA ALA A 797 24.90 -21.35 -23.98
C ALA A 797 23.52 -21.10 -23.36
N SER A 798 22.69 -20.28 -24.02
CA SER A 798 21.29 -20.09 -23.63
C SER A 798 20.60 -21.46 -23.57
N ALA A 799 20.28 -21.90 -22.35
CA ALA A 799 19.44 -23.06 -22.15
C ALA A 799 18.07 -22.72 -22.74
N SER A 800 17.67 -23.44 -23.79
CA SER A 800 16.41 -23.19 -24.48
C SER A 800 15.26 -23.24 -23.48
N ALA A 801 14.45 -22.16 -23.45
CA ALA A 801 13.37 -22.04 -22.48
C ALA A 801 12.49 -23.32 -22.49
N PRO A 802 12.15 -23.86 -21.31
CA PRO A 802 11.46 -25.14 -21.23
C PRO A 802 10.11 -25.05 -21.94
N THR A 803 9.79 -26.07 -22.74
CA THR A 803 8.52 -26.08 -23.48
C THR A 803 7.36 -26.26 -22.51
N ILE A 804 6.64 -25.19 -22.25
CA ILE A 804 5.39 -25.22 -21.48
C ILE A 804 4.38 -26.11 -22.20
N THR A 805 3.82 -27.08 -21.48
CA THR A 805 2.81 -28.03 -22.00
C THR A 805 1.44 -27.84 -21.37
N ALA A 806 1.36 -27.20 -20.21
CA ALA A 806 0.12 -26.77 -19.59
C ALA A 806 -0.51 -25.59 -20.35
N SER A 807 -1.85 -25.49 -20.34
CA SER A 807 -2.54 -24.32 -20.88
C SER A 807 -2.31 -23.12 -19.97
N VAL A 808 -1.82 -22.02 -20.54
CA VAL A 808 -1.48 -20.77 -19.82
C VAL A 808 -2.66 -19.80 -19.67
N GLY A 809 -3.83 -20.18 -20.21
CA GLY A 809 -4.99 -19.30 -20.35
C GLY A 809 -4.98 -18.52 -21.67
N SER A 810 -6.14 -17.98 -22.02
CA SER A 810 -6.37 -17.04 -23.12
C SER A 810 -5.97 -15.61 -22.77
N GLY A 811 -5.95 -15.27 -21.48
CA GLY A 811 -5.94 -13.89 -21.00
C GLY A 811 -7.34 -13.29 -20.83
N TRP A 812 -8.38 -14.09 -21.07
CA TRP A 812 -9.79 -13.69 -21.04
C TRP A 812 -10.64 -14.89 -20.60
N PHE A 813 -11.54 -14.71 -19.63
CA PHE A 813 -12.32 -15.78 -19.00
C PHE A 813 -13.72 -15.90 -19.61
N ASP A 814 -14.51 -14.81 -19.66
CA ASP A 814 -15.82 -14.83 -20.30
C ASP A 814 -15.70 -14.56 -21.80
N ALA A 815 -15.66 -15.65 -22.58
CA ALA A 815 -15.67 -15.60 -24.04
C ALA A 815 -16.98 -15.07 -24.65
N ALA A 816 -18.02 -14.78 -23.84
CA ALA A 816 -19.22 -14.07 -24.28
C ALA A 816 -19.11 -12.54 -24.09
N ASP A 817 -18.19 -12.02 -23.27
CA ASP A 817 -18.01 -10.58 -23.12
C ASP A 817 -17.21 -9.98 -24.28
N THR A 818 -17.94 -9.53 -25.30
CA THR A 818 -17.39 -8.81 -26.45
C THR A 818 -17.55 -7.28 -26.34
N THR A 819 -17.72 -6.73 -25.14
CA THR A 819 -18.03 -5.30 -24.94
C THR A 819 -16.80 -4.44 -25.26
N LEU A 820 -16.92 -3.47 -26.17
CA LEU A 820 -15.80 -2.58 -26.53
C LEU A 820 -15.39 -1.69 -25.36
N VAL A 821 -14.10 -1.32 -25.30
CA VAL A 821 -13.57 -0.44 -24.24
C VAL A 821 -13.71 1.03 -24.59
N MET A 822 -13.83 1.84 -23.54
CA MET A 822 -14.08 3.27 -23.55
C MET A 822 -12.91 4.05 -24.15
N THR A 823 -13.20 4.99 -25.05
CA THR A 823 -12.22 5.92 -25.63
C THR A 823 -12.78 7.33 -25.79
N ALA A 824 -11.89 8.31 -25.99
CA ALA A 824 -12.27 9.68 -26.35
C ALA A 824 -13.23 9.72 -27.54
N VAL A 825 -14.33 10.47 -27.41
CA VAL A 825 -15.28 10.69 -28.51
C VAL A 825 -14.57 11.45 -29.64
N ALA A 826 -14.62 10.94 -30.87
CA ALA A 826 -13.92 11.53 -32.00
C ALA A 826 -14.38 12.97 -32.28
N GLY A 827 -13.43 13.90 -32.40
CA GLY A 827 -13.70 15.33 -32.63
C GLY A 827 -14.06 16.14 -31.37
N CYS A 828 -14.06 15.51 -30.19
CA CYS A 828 -14.22 16.20 -28.91
C CYS A 828 -12.87 16.66 -28.33
N THR A 829 -12.88 17.78 -27.60
CA THR A 829 -11.72 18.30 -26.85
C THR A 829 -12.05 18.26 -25.36
N TYR A 830 -11.38 17.36 -24.65
CA TYR A 830 -11.50 17.21 -23.20
C TYR A 830 -10.50 18.16 -22.50
N PRO A 831 -10.79 18.67 -21.29
CA PRO A 831 -9.74 19.21 -20.42
C PRO A 831 -8.84 18.07 -19.92
N ASP A 832 -7.62 18.40 -19.49
CA ASP A 832 -6.69 17.45 -18.87
C ASP A 832 -7.38 16.60 -17.79
N ALA A 833 -7.51 15.30 -18.05
CA ALA A 833 -8.08 14.31 -17.14
C ALA A 833 -7.39 14.24 -15.76
N TRP A 834 -6.21 14.85 -15.61
CA TRP A 834 -5.39 14.86 -14.40
C TRP A 834 -5.27 16.26 -13.73
N SER A 835 -6.01 17.26 -14.22
CA SER A 835 -6.03 18.63 -13.67
C SER A 835 -7.32 19.42 -13.99
N ALA A 836 -8.47 18.73 -14.11
CA ALA A 836 -9.72 19.33 -14.61
C ALA A 836 -10.54 20.11 -13.57
N LEU A 837 -10.18 20.17 -12.28
CA LEU A 837 -11.08 20.73 -11.25
C LEU A 837 -11.42 22.23 -11.43
N SER A 838 -10.55 23.00 -12.11
CA SER A 838 -10.77 24.39 -12.50
C SER A 838 -11.41 24.56 -13.89
N SER A 839 -11.55 23.48 -14.67
CA SER A 839 -11.94 23.53 -16.08
C SER A 839 -13.44 23.71 -16.29
N ALA A 840 -13.81 24.40 -17.37
CA ALA A 840 -15.19 24.47 -17.82
C ALA A 840 -15.66 23.10 -18.36
N VAL A 841 -16.88 22.69 -18.03
CA VAL A 841 -17.48 21.45 -18.54
C VAL A 841 -17.73 21.57 -20.06
N PRO A 842 -17.11 20.71 -20.91
CA PRO A 842 -17.28 20.78 -22.36
C PRO A 842 -18.71 20.43 -22.82
N ALA A 843 -19.35 21.35 -23.54
CA ALA A 843 -20.75 21.23 -23.97
C ALA A 843 -21.04 20.11 -25.00
N VAL A 844 -20.02 19.47 -25.58
CA VAL A 844 -20.14 18.48 -26.68
C VAL A 844 -19.52 17.12 -26.37
N CYS A 845 -18.82 16.95 -25.24
CA CYS A 845 -18.08 15.72 -24.93
C CYS A 845 -18.96 14.64 -24.26
N THR A 846 -20.24 14.54 -24.66
CA THR A 846 -21.21 13.59 -24.09
C THR A 846 -21.44 12.40 -25.02
N GLY A 847 -21.17 11.19 -24.52
CA GLY A 847 -21.11 9.93 -25.27
C GLY A 847 -22.43 9.39 -25.83
N THR A 848 -23.47 10.23 -25.96
CA THR A 848 -24.60 9.95 -26.84
C THR A 848 -24.08 9.69 -28.26
N PRO A 849 -24.47 8.57 -28.92
CA PRO A 849 -24.16 8.39 -30.33
C PRO A 849 -24.68 9.56 -31.17
N ALA A 850 -23.93 9.97 -32.19
CA ALA A 850 -24.50 10.77 -33.27
C ALA A 850 -25.62 9.94 -33.92
N ALA A 851 -26.82 10.53 -34.00
CA ALA A 851 -28.08 9.85 -34.29
C ALA A 851 -28.25 9.41 -35.75
#